data_AF-A0A524I232-F1
#
_entry.id   AF-A0A524I232-F1
#
_cell.length_a   1.000
_cell.length_b   1.000
_cell.length_c   1.000
_cell.angle_alpha   90.00
_cell.angle_beta   90.00
_cell.angle_gamma   90.00
#
_symmetry.space_group_name_H-M   'P 1'
#
loop_
_entity.id
_entity.type
_entity.pdbx_description
1 polymer ?
#
loop_
_entity_poly.entity_id
_entity_poly.type
_entity_poly.pdbx_seq_one_letter_code
_entity_poly.pdbx_strand_id
1 'polypeptide(L)'
;MKKNLIAVLVLAVFSGWLAAAGQVPGPGRGKDLKALVSSILERFPAETPSAKDGLCAEVLRLGPTAVQEVCSRVLAPGAGDDAKARFAVNGLAVYVTRPGAEGERGLFVRALLASLTGSRDKNVASFLLSQIQAAGKKESIKPLAGYLVDETLAGPAAAALQTIGGPEAARTLLKSLAAAPSTARPAIIKALGELRSREATRKILGFAESGDEGLRRTALFALANIGDPAAGPVLAKTRVAASFRERSEAPSLYLLYARRLIESGKTSEALSVARAVLDSYVRPEESHIAAEALALIVSALGERALPDLLGAMDSTNHDYRGAALASASSIPGNGATLRWVERAAQCGPDVRAEIIEMLGRRGDVAALPFVRESLLSREKTVRLAAIPASALLGGEAVLPDILRLVGPADEDEAAALKTVLLGYRAGLVVPECARIIGSSPLPGKAVLIAVLGEKGAREEIGRVFALADDPEPAIRSAAIGALANLAGEKDLPRLVSMLETAVDGNDILRLQEAVASAVRRNPDSTKRADTLLELLGNAPPARKIAILRVLPRVGGTKPLQAAVKEFGSTDAQVQSVAVYALSQWPDYQAADELLRIVKTTRTKKHLLLAVDGYVRLVGRANMSNPRKLELLQVLLVLPMDDADRKAVLMGVAKVREPE
;
A
#
# COMPACT_ATOMS: atom_id res chain seq x y z
N MET A 1 -6.62 -57.25 65.53
CA MET A 1 -5.14 -57.35 65.49
C MET A 1 -4.59 -56.04 64.94
N LYS A 2 -4.18 -55.12 65.84
CA LYS A 2 -2.81 -54.60 66.01
C LYS A 2 -2.28 -53.84 64.78
N LYS A 3 -2.27 -52.49 64.77
CA LYS A 3 -1.33 -51.55 65.43
C LYS A 3 0.10 -51.59 64.85
N ASN A 4 0.54 -50.53 64.15
CA ASN A 4 1.54 -49.55 64.62
C ASN A 4 2.18 -48.69 63.51
N LEU A 5 2.41 -47.41 63.85
CA LEU A 5 3.42 -46.45 63.36
C LEU A 5 3.30 -46.02 61.88
N ILE A 6 3.24 -44.73 61.51
CA ILE A 6 4.08 -43.60 61.93
C ILE A 6 3.27 -42.29 61.90
N ALA A 7 3.34 -41.55 63.02
CA ALA A 7 3.03 -40.13 63.13
C ALA A 7 4.34 -39.32 63.13
N VAL A 8 4.21 -37.99 62.99
CA VAL A 8 5.22 -36.91 63.21
C VAL A 8 5.88 -36.36 61.94
N LEU A 9 5.32 -35.26 61.40
CA LEU A 9 6.00 -33.95 61.24
C LEU A 9 5.09 -32.94 60.51
N VAL A 10 4.16 -32.36 61.27
CA VAL A 10 3.59 -31.02 61.02
C VAL A 10 4.09 -30.17 62.18
N LEU A 11 5.12 -29.35 61.97
CA LEU A 11 5.43 -28.11 62.71
C LEU A 11 6.80 -27.56 62.27
N ALA A 12 6.87 -26.23 62.14
CA ALA A 12 8.06 -25.39 61.94
C ALA A 12 8.48 -25.06 60.48
N VAL A 13 7.67 -24.27 59.76
CA VAL A 13 8.17 -23.10 59.00
C VAL A 13 7.12 -21.98 59.04
N PHE A 14 6.80 -21.49 60.24
CA PHE A 14 6.02 -20.26 60.43
C PHE A 14 6.54 -19.52 61.67
N SER A 15 7.79 -19.05 61.59
CA SER A 15 8.35 -18.11 62.58
C SER A 15 9.62 -17.48 62.02
N GLY A 16 9.45 -16.40 61.24
CA GLY A 16 10.56 -15.57 60.76
C GLY A 16 10.14 -14.20 60.24
N TRP A 17 8.88 -13.79 60.43
CA TRP A 17 8.33 -12.50 60.01
C TRP A 17 7.67 -11.81 61.20
N LEU A 18 8.41 -11.63 62.29
CA LEU A 18 8.00 -10.81 63.43
C LEU A 18 9.23 -10.49 64.29
N ALA A 19 10.13 -9.65 63.76
CA ALA A 19 11.04 -8.77 64.52
C ALA A 19 11.99 -8.05 63.56
N ALA A 20 11.49 -7.04 62.85
CA ALA A 20 12.35 -5.99 62.30
C ALA A 20 11.58 -4.65 62.29
N ALA A 21 10.85 -4.38 63.38
CA ALA A 21 10.49 -3.03 63.74
C ALA A 21 11.63 -2.49 64.61
N GLY A 22 12.32 -1.44 64.12
CA GLY A 22 13.20 -0.60 64.95
C GLY A 22 14.68 -0.98 65.01
N GLN A 23 15.38 -1.02 63.87
CA GLN A 23 16.82 -0.77 63.87
C GLN A 23 17.13 0.53 63.13
N VAL A 24 17.54 1.54 63.89
CA VAL A 24 18.21 2.74 63.38
C VAL A 24 19.49 2.30 62.64
N PRO A 25 19.79 2.80 61.42
CA PRO A 25 20.97 2.36 60.70
C PRO A 25 22.24 2.84 61.42
N GLY A 26 23.16 1.91 61.73
CA GLY A 26 24.50 2.28 62.17
C GLY A 26 25.28 3.05 61.08
N PRO A 27 26.21 3.95 61.46
CA PRO A 27 26.82 4.95 60.56
C PRO A 27 27.69 4.39 59.40
N GLY A 28 27.98 3.09 59.36
CA GLY A 28 28.80 2.45 58.31
C GLY A 28 28.03 2.02 57.04
N ARG A 29 26.83 1.43 57.17
CA ARG A 29 26.08 0.84 56.04
C ARG A 29 25.64 1.84 54.97
N GLY A 30 25.43 3.11 55.35
CA GLY A 30 24.98 4.16 54.42
C GLY A 30 26.07 4.62 53.45
N LYS A 31 27.34 4.59 53.86
CA LYS A 31 28.47 4.94 52.98
C LYS A 31 28.72 3.84 51.93
N ASP A 32 28.61 2.58 52.34
CA ASP A 32 28.79 1.43 51.45
C ASP A 32 27.74 1.38 50.34
N LEU A 33 26.47 1.68 50.67
CA LEU A 33 25.39 1.70 49.68
C LEU A 33 25.60 2.78 48.60
N LYS A 34 26.01 3.99 48.99
CA LYS A 34 26.25 5.09 48.04
C LYS A 34 27.39 4.76 47.08
N ALA A 35 28.46 4.13 47.57
CA ALA A 35 29.57 3.69 46.73
C ALA A 35 29.13 2.61 45.72
N LEU A 36 28.34 1.63 46.17
CA LEU A 36 27.77 0.59 45.30
C LEU A 36 26.84 1.17 44.23
N VAL A 37 25.97 2.12 44.59
CA VAL A 37 25.10 2.78 43.60
C VAL A 37 25.95 3.58 42.60
N SER A 38 27.02 4.25 43.03
CA SER A 38 27.95 4.94 42.11
C SER A 38 28.57 3.99 41.10
N SER A 39 29.10 2.84 41.55
CA SER A 39 29.75 1.89 40.64
C SER A 39 28.78 1.30 39.62
N ILE A 40 27.53 1.08 40.01
CA ILE A 40 26.47 0.64 39.10
C ILE A 40 26.13 1.73 38.08
N LEU A 41 25.99 2.98 38.51
CA LEU A 41 25.65 4.10 37.62
C LEU A 41 26.72 4.39 36.58
N GLU A 42 27.99 4.19 36.90
CA GLU A 42 29.09 4.33 35.92
C GLU A 42 28.97 3.39 34.72
N ARG A 43 28.21 2.30 34.85
CA ARG A 43 27.94 1.32 33.78
C ARG A 43 26.67 1.64 32.99
N PHE A 44 26.02 2.79 33.25
CA PHE A 44 24.93 3.32 32.43
C PHE A 44 25.42 4.43 31.48
N PRO A 45 24.85 4.54 30.27
CA PRO A 45 23.93 3.58 29.64
C PRO A 45 24.66 2.26 29.28
N ALA A 46 23.97 1.13 29.41
CA ALA A 46 24.54 -0.17 29.08
C ALA A 46 24.60 -0.41 27.56
N GLU A 47 25.61 -1.13 27.09
CA GLU A 47 25.82 -1.43 25.66
C GLU A 47 24.78 -2.39 25.07
N THR A 48 24.14 -3.23 25.90
CA THR A 48 23.14 -4.21 25.46
C THR A 48 21.92 -4.26 26.40
N PRO A 49 20.75 -4.71 25.90
CA PRO A 49 19.57 -4.93 26.75
C PRO A 49 19.82 -5.89 27.91
N SER A 50 20.56 -6.98 27.68
CA SER A 50 20.90 -7.95 28.74
C SER A 50 21.79 -7.34 29.82
N ALA A 51 22.76 -6.48 29.44
CA ALA A 51 23.61 -5.78 30.39
C ALA A 51 22.80 -4.76 31.21
N LYS A 52 21.89 -4.01 30.57
CA LYS A 52 20.96 -3.11 31.24
C LYS A 52 20.11 -3.86 32.28
N ASP A 53 19.55 -5.00 31.91
CA ASP A 53 18.70 -5.80 32.78
C ASP A 53 19.48 -6.35 33.99
N GLY A 54 20.72 -6.79 33.78
CA GLY A 54 21.63 -7.17 34.86
C GLY A 54 21.89 -6.05 35.86
N LEU A 55 22.17 -4.83 35.36
CA LEU A 55 22.35 -3.64 36.20
C LEU A 55 21.07 -3.28 36.97
N CYS A 56 19.91 -3.34 36.33
CA CYS A 56 18.63 -3.06 36.97
C CYS A 56 18.33 -4.06 38.09
N ALA A 57 18.58 -5.36 37.84
CA ALA A 57 18.45 -6.41 38.84
C ALA A 57 19.41 -6.19 40.02
N GLU A 58 20.62 -5.71 39.77
CA GLU A 58 21.61 -5.38 40.79
C GLU A 58 21.10 -4.28 41.72
N VAL A 59 20.59 -3.16 41.18
CA VAL A 59 20.00 -2.07 41.99
C VAL A 59 18.81 -2.57 42.81
N LEU A 60 17.91 -3.37 42.22
CA LEU A 60 16.71 -3.86 42.91
C LEU A 60 17.06 -4.82 44.05
N ARG A 61 18.11 -5.64 43.91
CA ARG A 61 18.61 -6.54 44.96
C ARG A 61 19.16 -5.79 46.17
N LEU A 62 19.69 -4.58 45.98
CA LEU A 62 20.13 -3.69 47.05
C LEU A 62 18.97 -3.03 47.81
N GLY A 63 17.74 -3.15 47.30
CA GLY A 63 16.51 -2.74 47.99
C GLY A 63 16.06 -1.30 47.70
N PRO A 64 14.97 -0.86 48.35
CA PRO A 64 14.29 0.40 48.02
C PRO A 64 15.15 1.65 48.28
N THR A 65 16.06 1.60 49.25
CA THR A 65 17.00 2.69 49.53
C THR A 65 18.01 2.89 48.41
N ALA A 66 18.42 1.82 47.71
CA ALA A 66 19.29 1.93 46.53
C ALA A 66 18.57 2.62 45.38
N VAL A 67 17.30 2.27 45.15
CA VAL A 67 16.46 2.94 44.14
C VAL A 67 16.28 4.42 44.48
N GLN A 68 16.03 4.76 45.75
CA GLN A 68 15.92 6.16 46.20
C GLN A 68 17.25 6.92 46.02
N GLU A 69 18.39 6.28 46.30
CA GLU A 69 19.71 6.85 46.08
C GLU A 69 19.92 7.13 44.58
N VAL A 70 19.58 6.20 43.68
CA VAL A 70 19.62 6.44 42.22
C VAL A 70 18.73 7.63 41.85
N CYS A 71 17.52 7.70 42.38
CA CYS A 71 16.60 8.82 42.12
C CYS A 71 17.14 10.16 42.66
N SER A 72 17.85 10.15 43.79
CA SER A 72 18.46 11.35 44.38
C SER A 72 19.60 11.94 43.53
N ARG A 73 20.11 11.16 42.56
CA ARG A 73 21.13 11.61 41.60
C ARG A 73 20.55 12.25 40.35
N VAL A 74 19.23 12.28 40.22
CA VAL A 74 18.55 13.05 39.18
C VAL A 74 18.51 14.50 39.62
N LEU A 75 19.10 15.38 38.81
CA LEU A 75 19.34 16.77 39.14
C LEU A 75 18.35 17.69 38.43
N ALA A 76 18.18 18.89 38.97
CA ALA A 76 17.45 19.95 38.31
C ALA A 76 18.17 20.37 37.01
N PRO A 77 17.43 20.84 35.98
CA PRO A 77 18.05 21.37 34.77
C PRO A 77 19.12 22.42 35.09
N GLY A 78 20.33 22.25 34.54
CA GLY A 78 21.47 23.15 34.76
C GLY A 78 22.28 22.89 36.03
N ALA A 79 21.92 21.91 36.87
CA ALA A 79 22.63 21.62 38.13
C ALA A 79 23.78 20.59 38.00
N GLY A 80 24.01 20.02 36.82
CA GLY A 80 25.09 19.06 36.54
C GLY A 80 24.70 18.01 35.50
N ASP A 81 25.59 17.04 35.27
CA ASP A 81 25.32 15.87 34.43
C ASP A 81 24.67 14.75 35.27
N ASP A 82 23.40 14.47 34.99
CA ASP A 82 22.63 13.39 35.59
C ASP A 82 22.19 12.32 34.58
N ALA A 83 22.79 12.30 33.38
CA ALA A 83 22.36 11.43 32.27
C ALA A 83 22.36 9.96 32.69
N LYS A 84 23.41 9.51 33.38
CA LYS A 84 23.53 8.13 33.89
C LYS A 84 22.42 7.78 34.87
N ALA A 85 22.07 8.69 35.77
CA ALA A 85 20.98 8.50 36.73
C ALA A 85 19.63 8.41 36.01
N ARG A 86 19.37 9.28 35.02
CA ARG A 86 18.14 9.22 34.21
C ARG A 86 18.02 7.93 33.41
N PHE A 87 19.10 7.48 32.78
CA PHE A 87 19.16 6.18 32.10
C PHE A 87 18.89 5.02 33.06
N ALA A 88 19.43 5.07 34.27
CA ALA A 88 19.21 4.03 35.27
C ALA A 88 17.76 3.99 35.76
N VAL A 89 17.17 5.14 36.14
CA VAL A 89 15.77 5.19 36.59
C VAL A 89 14.82 4.74 35.47
N ASN A 90 15.06 5.18 34.23
CA ASN A 90 14.23 4.74 33.10
C ASN A 90 14.42 3.25 32.78
N GLY A 91 15.66 2.77 32.79
CA GLY A 91 16.00 1.37 32.60
C GLY A 91 15.31 0.48 33.63
N LEU A 92 15.26 0.91 34.89
CA LEU A 92 14.53 0.27 35.98
C LEU A 92 13.03 0.27 35.73
N ALA A 93 12.44 1.41 35.35
CA ALA A 93 11.01 1.52 35.07
C ALA A 93 10.57 0.54 33.98
N VAL A 94 11.36 0.40 32.91
CA VAL A 94 11.12 -0.60 31.85
C VAL A 94 11.33 -2.01 32.39
N TYR A 95 12.44 -2.28 33.08
CA TYR A 95 12.80 -3.62 33.57
C TYR A 95 11.74 -4.22 34.51
N VAL A 96 11.13 -3.41 35.38
CA VAL A 96 10.13 -3.90 36.34
C VAL A 96 8.75 -4.17 35.73
N THR A 97 8.52 -3.78 34.46
CA THR A 97 7.26 -4.06 33.77
C THR A 97 7.21 -5.44 33.09
N ARG A 98 8.32 -6.20 33.15
CA ARG A 98 8.40 -7.55 32.60
C ARG A 98 7.45 -8.54 33.30
N PRO A 99 7.00 -9.61 32.62
CA PRO A 99 6.15 -10.64 33.23
C PRO A 99 6.78 -11.24 34.49
N GLY A 100 5.97 -11.40 35.56
CA GLY A 100 6.41 -12.01 36.83
C GLY A 100 7.14 -11.10 37.82
N ALA A 101 7.42 -9.84 37.46
CA ALA A 101 8.21 -8.92 38.30
C ALA A 101 7.38 -8.06 39.29
N GLU A 102 6.18 -8.49 39.68
CA GLU A 102 5.24 -7.63 40.43
C GLU A 102 5.79 -7.16 41.79
N GLY A 103 6.54 -8.02 42.47
CA GLY A 103 7.20 -7.66 43.74
C GLY A 103 8.24 -6.54 43.56
N GLU A 104 9.08 -6.66 42.53
CA GLU A 104 10.10 -5.65 42.19
C GLU A 104 9.49 -4.36 41.69
N ARG A 105 8.44 -4.44 40.86
CA ARG A 105 7.66 -3.28 40.40
C ARG A 105 7.09 -2.51 41.58
N GLY A 106 6.44 -3.20 42.51
CA GLY A 106 5.90 -2.57 43.72
C GLY A 106 6.99 -1.94 44.58
N LEU A 107 8.16 -2.57 44.72
CA LEU A 107 9.32 -2.00 45.42
C LEU A 107 9.81 -0.72 44.74
N PHE A 108 10.03 -0.77 43.43
CA PHE A 108 10.49 0.35 42.61
C PHE A 108 9.51 1.53 42.67
N VAL A 109 8.22 1.29 42.47
CA VAL A 109 7.18 2.34 42.49
C VAL A 109 7.08 2.97 43.87
N ARG A 110 7.13 2.20 44.96
CA ARG A 110 7.13 2.77 46.32
C ARG A 110 8.37 3.63 46.58
N ALA A 111 9.53 3.24 46.05
CA ALA A 111 10.75 4.04 46.13
C ALA A 111 10.61 5.36 45.34
N LEU A 112 10.07 5.31 44.11
CA LEU A 112 9.77 6.52 43.33
C LEU A 112 8.80 7.46 44.04
N LEU A 113 7.73 6.93 44.64
CA LEU A 113 6.76 7.73 45.39
C LEU A 113 7.38 8.42 46.61
N ALA A 114 8.27 7.73 47.32
CA ALA A 114 9.03 8.32 48.42
C ALA A 114 9.99 9.42 47.91
N SER A 115 10.73 9.17 46.83
CA SER A 115 11.61 10.17 46.21
C SER A 115 10.84 11.39 45.67
N LEU A 116 9.64 11.17 45.12
CA LEU A 116 8.75 12.22 44.64
C LEU A 116 8.25 13.13 45.78
N THR A 117 7.94 12.55 46.94
CA THR A 117 7.52 13.30 48.14
C THR A 117 8.67 14.18 48.68
N GLY A 118 9.91 13.69 48.60
CA GLY A 118 11.11 14.44 49.02
C GLY A 118 11.64 15.44 47.99
N SER A 119 11.17 15.41 46.74
CA SER A 119 11.69 16.27 45.67
C SER A 119 11.14 17.70 45.77
N ARG A 120 12.05 18.68 45.80
CA ARG A 120 11.70 20.11 45.78
C ARG A 120 11.65 20.69 44.37
N ASP A 121 12.35 20.06 43.40
CA ASP A 121 12.41 20.52 42.02
C ASP A 121 11.29 19.90 41.18
N LYS A 122 10.58 20.75 40.42
CA LYS A 122 9.41 20.35 39.62
C LYS A 122 9.79 19.56 38.37
N ASN A 123 10.96 19.80 37.78
CA ASN A 123 11.42 19.03 36.62
C ASN A 123 11.83 17.61 37.04
N VAL A 124 12.52 17.48 38.17
CA VAL A 124 12.83 16.17 38.77
C VAL A 124 11.54 15.44 39.14
N ALA A 125 10.59 16.12 39.79
CA ALA A 125 9.30 15.52 40.14
C ALA A 125 8.51 15.08 38.89
N SER A 126 8.48 15.88 37.83
CA SER A 126 7.85 15.55 36.55
C SER A 126 8.49 14.33 35.89
N PHE A 127 9.83 14.24 35.92
CA PHE A 127 10.55 13.04 35.46
C PHE A 127 10.13 11.81 36.28
N LEU A 128 10.12 11.87 37.61
CA LEU A 128 9.70 10.74 38.44
C LEU A 128 8.24 10.34 38.19
N LEU A 129 7.34 11.30 37.97
CA LEU A 129 5.94 11.05 37.58
C LEU A 129 5.84 10.29 36.26
N SER A 130 6.67 10.60 35.26
CA SER A 130 6.71 9.84 34.00
C SER A 130 7.19 8.39 34.20
N GLN A 131 8.05 8.13 35.17
CA GLN A 131 8.48 6.77 35.51
C GLN A 131 7.39 6.02 36.28
N ILE A 132 6.64 6.72 37.14
CA ILE A 132 5.43 6.18 37.79
C ILE A 132 4.33 5.93 36.75
N GLN A 133 4.19 6.75 35.71
CA GLN A 133 3.26 6.49 34.61
C GLN A 133 3.56 5.16 33.92
N ALA A 134 4.84 4.82 33.73
CA ALA A 134 5.26 3.58 33.08
C ALA A 134 5.06 2.32 33.95
N ALA A 135 5.32 2.41 35.26
CA ALA A 135 5.36 1.23 36.15
C ALA A 135 4.28 1.21 37.25
N GLY A 136 3.58 2.31 37.46
CA GLY A 136 2.62 2.51 38.55
C GLY A 136 1.34 1.70 38.39
N LYS A 137 0.71 1.40 39.53
CA LYS A 137 -0.60 0.72 39.62
C LYS A 137 -1.44 1.37 40.73
N LYS A 138 -2.40 0.63 41.29
CA LYS A 138 -3.38 1.10 42.28
C LYS A 138 -2.73 1.80 43.48
N GLU A 139 -1.57 1.33 43.94
CA GLU A 139 -0.84 1.92 45.07
C GLU A 139 -0.34 3.35 44.80
N SER A 140 -0.23 3.76 43.54
CA SER A 140 0.17 5.11 43.15
C SER A 140 -0.98 6.11 43.19
N ILE A 141 -2.24 5.66 43.15
CA ILE A 141 -3.40 6.55 42.95
C ILE A 141 -3.52 7.60 44.06
N LYS A 142 -3.54 7.16 45.33
CA LYS A 142 -3.68 8.06 46.47
C LYS A 142 -2.49 9.03 46.60
N PRO A 143 -1.22 8.59 46.51
CA PRO A 143 -0.07 9.49 46.49
C PRO A 143 -0.11 10.53 45.36
N LEU A 144 -0.58 10.17 44.17
CA LEU A 144 -0.61 11.08 43.02
C LEU A 144 -1.70 12.17 43.15
N ALA A 145 -2.73 11.96 43.96
CA ALA A 145 -3.85 12.90 44.10
C ALA A 145 -3.41 14.32 44.52
N GLY A 146 -2.40 14.43 45.38
CA GLY A 146 -1.89 15.72 45.88
C GLY A 146 -1.21 16.57 44.80
N TYR A 147 -0.74 15.96 43.71
CA TYR A 147 -0.05 16.65 42.63
C TYR A 147 -1.01 17.22 41.58
N LEU A 148 -2.29 16.83 41.60
CA LEU A 148 -3.31 17.29 40.65
C LEU A 148 -3.73 18.76 40.82
N VAL A 149 -3.32 19.41 41.92
CA VAL A 149 -3.59 20.82 42.19
C VAL A 149 -2.35 21.70 41.99
N ASP A 150 -1.21 21.09 41.64
CA ASP A 150 0.05 21.79 41.38
C ASP A 150 0.09 22.30 39.94
N GLU A 151 0.42 23.58 39.75
CA GLU A 151 0.42 24.24 38.43
C GLU A 151 1.33 23.55 37.40
N THR A 152 2.43 22.95 37.86
CA THR A 152 3.43 22.31 36.99
C THR A 152 3.27 20.79 36.92
N LEU A 153 2.85 20.15 38.01
CA LEU A 153 2.83 18.69 38.14
C LEU A 153 1.46 18.06 37.88
N ALA A 154 0.38 18.85 37.82
CA ALA A 154 -0.95 18.31 37.61
C ALA A 154 -1.13 17.62 36.25
N GLY A 155 -0.51 18.14 35.19
CA GLY A 155 -0.52 17.49 33.87
C GLY A 155 0.14 16.10 33.89
N PRO A 156 1.43 15.99 34.30
CA PRO A 156 2.10 14.70 34.47
C PRO A 156 1.39 13.74 35.42
N ALA A 157 0.87 14.23 36.55
CA ALA A 157 0.12 13.40 37.50
C ALA A 157 -1.19 12.87 36.89
N ALA A 158 -1.89 13.69 36.10
CA ALA A 158 -3.10 13.27 35.39
C ALA A 158 -2.80 12.19 34.34
N ALA A 159 -1.71 12.33 33.58
CA ALA A 159 -1.25 11.33 32.61
C ALA A 159 -0.87 10.00 33.28
N ALA A 160 -0.20 10.05 34.43
CA ALA A 160 0.10 8.88 35.23
C ALA A 160 -1.18 8.15 35.70
N LEU A 161 -2.14 8.88 36.27
CA LEU A 161 -3.43 8.31 36.70
C LEU A 161 -4.27 7.74 35.55
N GLN A 162 -4.24 8.41 34.39
CA GLN A 162 -4.87 7.91 33.17
C GLN A 162 -4.29 6.55 32.75
N THR A 163 -2.97 6.42 32.78
CA THR A 163 -2.27 5.18 32.37
C THR A 163 -2.50 4.06 33.40
N ILE A 164 -2.49 4.39 34.70
CA ILE A 164 -2.82 3.46 35.78
C ILE A 164 -4.24 2.90 35.61
N GLY A 165 -5.18 3.74 35.21
CA GLY A 165 -6.51 3.30 34.85
C GLY A 165 -7.44 2.95 36.02
N GLY A 166 -8.64 2.53 35.66
CA GLY A 166 -9.65 2.00 36.57
C GLY A 166 -10.51 3.06 37.30
N PRO A 167 -11.60 2.62 37.97
CA PRO A 167 -12.58 3.52 38.57
C PRO A 167 -12.04 4.40 39.71
N GLU A 168 -10.99 3.96 40.40
CA GLU A 168 -10.38 4.74 41.49
C GLU A 168 -9.54 5.91 40.97
N ALA A 169 -8.78 5.71 39.89
CA ALA A 169 -8.04 6.77 39.22
C ALA A 169 -9.00 7.80 38.62
N ALA A 170 -10.06 7.34 37.95
CA ALA A 170 -11.12 8.20 37.42
C ALA A 170 -11.79 9.05 38.51
N ARG A 171 -12.15 8.45 39.66
CA ARG A 171 -12.74 9.20 40.79
C ARG A 171 -11.76 10.19 41.40
N THR A 172 -10.47 9.86 41.45
CA THR A 172 -9.43 10.77 41.94
C THR A 172 -9.30 11.99 41.03
N LEU A 173 -9.20 11.77 39.71
CA LEU A 173 -9.17 12.84 38.71
C LEU A 173 -10.43 13.73 38.78
N LEU A 174 -11.61 13.12 38.88
CA LEU A 174 -12.88 13.85 38.94
C LEU A 174 -12.97 14.75 40.19
N LYS A 175 -12.55 14.24 41.35
CA LYS A 175 -12.54 15.02 42.60
C LYS A 175 -11.61 16.24 42.51
N SER A 176 -10.44 16.09 41.89
CA SER A 176 -9.45 17.17 41.80
C SER A 176 -9.78 18.21 40.73
N LEU A 177 -10.67 17.91 39.77
CA LEU A 177 -10.98 18.79 38.64
C LEU A 177 -11.42 20.21 39.05
N ALA A 178 -12.14 20.35 40.17
CA ALA A 178 -12.59 21.67 40.64
C ALA A 178 -11.45 22.52 41.22
N ALA A 179 -10.50 21.89 41.91
CA ALA A 179 -9.36 22.55 42.55
C ALA A 179 -8.13 22.65 41.61
N ALA A 180 -8.17 21.99 40.46
CA ALA A 180 -7.07 21.99 39.50
C ALA A 180 -6.87 23.39 38.86
N PRO A 181 -5.61 23.81 38.66
CA PRO A 181 -5.23 25.00 37.89
C PRO A 181 -5.87 24.99 36.50
N SER A 182 -6.18 26.17 35.95
CA SER A 182 -6.79 26.30 34.62
C SER A 182 -5.98 25.60 33.53
N THR A 183 -4.65 25.69 33.59
CA THR A 183 -3.69 25.04 32.69
C THR A 183 -3.73 23.52 32.74
N ALA A 184 -4.14 22.93 33.88
CA ALA A 184 -4.19 21.48 34.09
C ALA A 184 -5.56 20.86 33.80
N ARG A 185 -6.64 21.66 33.77
CA ARG A 185 -8.00 21.17 33.51
C ARG A 185 -8.13 20.40 32.20
N PRO A 186 -7.56 20.83 31.06
CA PRO A 186 -7.61 20.05 29.83
C PRO A 186 -7.01 18.64 30.00
N ALA A 187 -5.86 18.51 30.67
CA ALA A 187 -5.22 17.21 30.88
C ALA A 187 -6.10 16.28 31.74
N ILE A 188 -6.71 16.79 32.81
CA ILE A 188 -7.60 16.02 33.68
C ILE A 188 -8.88 15.61 32.94
N ILE A 189 -9.49 16.53 32.18
CA ILE A 189 -10.70 16.25 31.39
C ILE A 189 -10.41 15.20 30.31
N LYS A 190 -9.29 15.34 29.60
CA LYS A 190 -8.84 14.36 28.62
C LYS A 190 -8.67 12.98 29.25
N ALA A 191 -8.00 12.91 30.40
CA ALA A 191 -7.80 11.66 31.14
C ALA A 191 -9.13 11.02 31.56
N LEU A 192 -10.09 11.80 32.08
CA LEU A 192 -11.43 11.31 32.41
C LEU A 192 -12.18 10.79 31.18
N GLY A 193 -11.98 11.43 30.03
CA GLY A 193 -12.49 11.02 28.73
C GLY A 193 -11.95 9.67 28.27
N GLU A 194 -10.63 9.50 28.30
CA GLU A 194 -9.96 8.26 27.91
C GLU A 194 -10.23 7.10 28.87
N LEU A 195 -10.41 7.38 30.16
CA LEU A 195 -10.88 6.43 31.16
C LEU A 195 -12.38 6.12 31.05
N ARG A 196 -13.11 6.83 30.17
CA ARG A 196 -14.55 6.71 29.96
C ARG A 196 -15.37 6.84 31.24
N SER A 197 -15.01 7.79 32.08
CA SER A 197 -15.65 8.01 33.38
C SER A 197 -17.05 8.61 33.23
N ARG A 198 -18.10 7.78 33.26
CA ARG A 198 -19.50 8.24 33.21
C ARG A 198 -19.88 9.16 34.37
N GLU A 199 -19.27 8.98 35.54
CA GLU A 199 -19.47 9.88 36.69
C GLU A 199 -19.03 11.32 36.37
N ALA A 200 -18.08 11.50 35.46
CA ALA A 200 -17.55 12.80 35.07
C ALA A 200 -18.43 13.54 34.05
N THR A 201 -19.33 12.86 33.33
CA THR A 201 -20.12 13.42 32.22
C THR A 201 -20.78 14.74 32.61
N ARG A 202 -21.54 14.75 33.71
CA ARG A 202 -22.25 15.96 34.18
C ARG A 202 -21.33 17.14 34.46
N LYS A 203 -20.13 16.88 35.00
CA LYS A 203 -19.15 17.94 35.27
C LYS A 203 -18.46 18.42 34.01
N ILE A 204 -18.17 17.52 33.07
CA ILE A 204 -17.52 17.84 31.78
C ILE A 204 -18.45 18.63 30.86
N LEU A 205 -19.77 18.38 30.88
CA LEU A 205 -20.75 19.14 30.10
C LEU A 205 -20.62 20.66 30.27
N GLY A 206 -20.38 21.14 31.50
CA GLY A 206 -20.18 22.57 31.74
C GLY A 206 -18.94 23.16 31.08
N PHE A 207 -17.92 22.35 30.77
CA PHE A 207 -16.71 22.79 30.05
C PHE A 207 -16.88 22.76 28.53
N ALA A 208 -17.86 22.01 28.02
CA ALA A 208 -18.18 21.95 26.59
C ALA A 208 -18.80 23.24 26.03
N GLU A 209 -19.11 24.20 26.91
CA GLU A 209 -19.56 25.56 26.54
C GLU A 209 -18.58 26.65 27.03
N SER A 210 -17.37 26.26 27.45
CA SER A 210 -16.35 27.22 27.90
C SER A 210 -16.00 28.24 26.82
N GLY A 211 -15.69 29.48 27.20
CA GLY A 211 -15.16 30.48 26.26
C GLY A 211 -13.76 30.13 25.73
N ASP A 212 -12.98 29.35 26.47
CA ASP A 212 -11.68 28.82 26.04
C ASP A 212 -11.89 27.69 25.02
N GLU A 213 -11.49 27.93 23.77
CA GLU A 213 -11.62 26.96 22.67
C GLU A 213 -10.85 25.66 22.92
N GLY A 214 -9.65 25.73 23.50
CA GLY A 214 -8.84 24.54 23.77
C GLY A 214 -9.48 23.65 24.83
N LEU A 215 -9.97 24.27 25.91
CA LEU A 215 -10.70 23.59 26.96
C LEU A 215 -12.03 23.00 26.45
N ARG A 216 -12.77 23.77 25.65
CA ARG A 216 -14.04 23.36 25.05
C ARG A 216 -13.88 22.15 24.14
N ARG A 217 -12.90 22.16 23.23
CA ARG A 217 -12.57 21.03 22.35
C ARG A 217 -12.17 19.79 23.14
N THR A 218 -11.37 19.97 24.19
CA THR A 218 -10.96 18.86 25.08
C THR A 218 -12.16 18.24 25.81
N ALA A 219 -13.10 19.07 26.26
CA ALA A 219 -14.35 18.61 26.87
C ALA A 219 -15.24 17.83 25.89
N LEU A 220 -15.40 18.34 24.66
CA LEU A 220 -16.16 17.65 23.60
C LEU A 220 -15.54 16.29 23.26
N PHE A 221 -14.21 16.22 23.11
CA PHE A 221 -13.50 14.95 22.91
C PHE A 221 -13.75 13.97 24.07
N ALA A 222 -13.60 14.45 25.31
CA ALA A 222 -13.79 13.60 26.48
C ALA A 222 -15.23 13.05 26.56
N LEU A 223 -16.24 13.90 26.33
CA LEU A 223 -17.65 13.50 26.30
C LEU A 223 -17.93 12.46 25.22
N ALA A 224 -17.40 12.67 24.01
CA ALA A 224 -17.52 11.72 22.91
C ALA A 224 -16.91 10.36 23.27
N ASN A 225 -15.72 10.35 23.88
CA ASN A 225 -15.02 9.11 24.23
C ASN A 225 -15.63 8.39 25.45
N ILE A 226 -16.29 9.12 26.37
CA ILE A 226 -17.07 8.53 27.47
C ILE A 226 -18.29 7.76 26.93
N GLY A 227 -18.95 8.28 25.89
CA GLY A 227 -20.11 7.61 25.29
C GLY A 227 -21.35 7.61 26.18
N ASP A 228 -21.50 8.61 27.06
CA ASP A 228 -22.69 8.76 27.89
C ASP A 228 -23.81 9.45 27.09
N PRO A 229 -25.04 8.90 27.03
CA PRO A 229 -26.16 9.50 26.30
C PRO A 229 -26.42 10.98 26.58
N ALA A 230 -26.09 11.47 27.78
CA ALA A 230 -26.26 12.87 28.15
C ALA A 230 -25.37 13.83 27.33
N ALA A 231 -24.31 13.34 26.68
CA ALA A 231 -23.46 14.12 25.79
C ALA A 231 -24.06 14.34 24.39
N GLY A 232 -25.07 13.56 23.99
CA GLY A 232 -25.65 13.58 22.65
C GLY A 232 -26.07 14.98 22.17
N PRO A 233 -26.85 15.75 22.95
CA PRO A 233 -27.31 17.08 22.54
C PRO A 233 -26.19 18.08 22.27
N VAL A 234 -25.15 18.13 23.13
CA VAL A 234 -24.05 19.08 22.94
C VAL A 234 -23.20 18.72 21.73
N LEU A 235 -22.92 17.43 21.51
CA LEU A 235 -22.16 16.97 20.34
C LEU A 235 -22.93 17.20 19.04
N ALA A 236 -24.24 16.98 19.04
CA ALA A 236 -25.11 17.27 17.91
C ALA A 236 -25.15 18.77 17.57
N LYS A 237 -25.25 19.64 18.58
CA LYS A 237 -25.25 21.11 18.41
C LYS A 237 -23.94 21.63 17.83
N THR A 238 -22.80 21.16 18.36
CA THR A 238 -21.47 21.59 17.90
C THR A 238 -21.26 21.35 16.41
N ARG A 239 -21.79 20.23 15.90
CA ARG A 239 -21.78 19.87 14.48
C ARG A 239 -22.31 20.96 13.55
N VAL A 240 -23.27 21.76 14.02
CA VAL A 240 -24.01 22.73 13.21
C VAL A 240 -23.65 24.17 13.56
N ALA A 241 -23.45 24.50 14.84
CA ALA A 241 -23.41 25.88 15.33
C ALA A 241 -22.03 26.42 15.76
N ALA A 242 -20.95 25.65 15.56
CA ALA A 242 -19.62 26.02 16.06
C ALA A 242 -18.77 26.84 15.07
N SER A 243 -17.57 27.24 15.51
CA SER A 243 -16.56 27.89 14.65
C SER A 243 -16.12 26.99 13.49
N PHE A 244 -15.42 27.53 12.49
CA PHE A 244 -14.95 26.75 11.32
C PHE A 244 -14.11 25.53 11.74
N ARG A 245 -13.14 25.71 12.65
CA ARG A 245 -12.26 24.64 13.12
C ARG A 245 -13.01 23.58 13.93
N GLU A 246 -13.97 23.99 14.75
CA GLU A 246 -14.77 23.04 15.54
C GLU A 246 -15.75 22.26 14.66
N ARG A 247 -16.32 22.90 13.63
CA ARG A 247 -17.16 22.23 12.63
C ARG A 247 -16.40 21.17 11.85
N SER A 248 -15.10 21.38 11.56
CA SER A 248 -14.29 20.36 10.87
C SER A 248 -14.00 19.13 11.73
N GLU A 249 -13.95 19.26 13.07
CA GLU A 249 -13.68 18.13 13.98
C GLU A 249 -14.95 17.46 14.54
N ALA A 250 -16.05 18.21 14.59
CA ALA A 250 -17.32 17.76 15.16
C ALA A 250 -17.85 16.43 14.58
N PRO A 251 -17.84 16.15 13.26
CA PRO A 251 -18.34 14.88 12.75
C PRO A 251 -17.54 13.68 13.27
N SER A 252 -16.21 13.77 13.32
CA SER A 252 -15.36 12.69 13.85
C SER A 252 -15.62 12.43 15.34
N LEU A 253 -15.83 13.48 16.14
CA LEU A 253 -16.21 13.35 17.55
C LEU A 253 -17.61 12.73 17.70
N TYR A 254 -18.56 13.09 16.83
CA TYR A 254 -19.92 12.56 16.90
C TYR A 254 -19.98 11.08 16.48
N LEU A 255 -19.17 10.66 15.50
CA LEU A 255 -19.02 9.26 15.13
C LEU A 255 -18.22 8.45 16.18
N LEU A 256 -17.23 9.05 16.84
CA LEU A 256 -16.59 8.44 18.02
C LEU A 256 -17.62 8.18 19.12
N TYR A 257 -18.48 9.15 19.40
CA TYR A 257 -19.58 8.99 20.35
C TYR A 257 -20.53 7.86 19.96
N ALA A 258 -20.94 7.78 18.68
CA ALA A 258 -21.76 6.67 18.19
C ALA A 258 -21.08 5.30 18.37
N ARG A 259 -19.77 5.19 18.08
CA ARG A 259 -19.00 3.97 18.35
C ARG A 259 -19.05 3.58 19.84
N ARG A 260 -18.87 4.55 20.74
CA ARG A 260 -18.92 4.28 22.19
C ARG A 260 -20.32 3.88 22.65
N LEU A 261 -21.37 4.43 22.04
CA LEU A 261 -22.74 3.97 22.29
C LEU A 261 -22.91 2.50 21.88
N ILE A 262 -22.47 2.10 20.68
CA ILE A 262 -22.52 0.70 20.23
C ILE A 262 -21.82 -0.24 21.21
N GLU A 263 -20.59 0.09 21.62
CA GLU A 263 -19.82 -0.70 22.60
C GLU A 263 -20.54 -0.86 23.94
N SER A 264 -21.41 0.08 24.30
CA SER A 264 -22.21 0.04 25.53
C SER A 264 -23.61 -0.57 25.37
N GLY A 265 -23.91 -1.16 24.21
CA GLY A 265 -25.21 -1.78 23.90
C GLY A 265 -26.31 -0.78 23.49
N LYS A 266 -25.96 0.49 23.28
CA LYS A 266 -26.86 1.59 22.91
C LYS A 266 -26.97 1.73 21.39
N THR A 267 -27.17 0.62 20.69
CA THR A 267 -27.09 0.57 19.22
C THR A 267 -28.15 1.47 18.55
N SER A 268 -29.37 1.54 19.09
CA SER A 268 -30.43 2.37 18.51
C SER A 268 -30.06 3.86 18.53
N GLU A 269 -29.56 4.36 19.66
CA GLU A 269 -29.12 5.76 19.74
C GLU A 269 -27.91 6.02 18.83
N ALA A 270 -26.97 5.08 18.74
CA ALA A 270 -25.82 5.22 17.84
C ALA A 270 -26.21 5.28 16.37
N LEU A 271 -27.19 4.48 15.94
CA LEU A 271 -27.70 4.51 14.57
C LEU A 271 -28.40 5.84 14.25
N SER A 272 -29.12 6.40 15.21
CA SER A 272 -29.70 7.75 15.06
C SER A 272 -28.60 8.79 14.86
N VAL A 273 -27.49 8.69 15.57
CA VAL A 273 -26.33 9.59 15.41
C VAL A 273 -25.71 9.44 14.02
N ALA A 274 -25.42 8.20 13.60
CA ALA A 274 -24.81 7.94 12.30
C ALA A 274 -25.70 8.39 11.13
N ARG A 275 -27.02 8.14 11.19
CA ARG A 275 -27.97 8.60 10.18
C ARG A 275 -28.07 10.13 10.13
N ALA A 276 -28.04 10.80 11.28
CA ALA A 276 -28.00 12.27 11.32
C ALA A 276 -26.73 12.85 10.66
N VAL A 277 -25.61 12.10 10.67
CA VAL A 277 -24.40 12.46 9.91
C VAL A 277 -24.65 12.29 8.41
N LEU A 278 -25.23 11.17 7.98
CA LEU A 278 -25.58 10.95 6.56
C LEU A 278 -26.48 12.05 5.99
N ASP A 279 -27.48 12.50 6.76
CA ASP A 279 -28.43 13.54 6.33
C ASP A 279 -27.79 14.92 6.19
N SER A 280 -26.67 15.16 6.86
CA SER A 280 -26.08 16.50 6.97
C SER A 280 -24.82 16.72 6.16
N TYR A 281 -24.07 15.65 5.87
CA TYR A 281 -22.78 15.69 5.17
C TYR A 281 -22.93 15.10 3.77
N VAL A 282 -23.69 15.80 2.93
CA VAL A 282 -24.06 15.34 1.58
C VAL A 282 -23.16 15.91 0.48
N ARG A 283 -22.27 16.85 0.82
CA ARG A 283 -21.44 17.54 -0.18
C ARG A 283 -20.33 16.64 -0.72
N PRO A 284 -19.89 16.83 -1.97
CA PRO A 284 -18.77 16.10 -2.58
C PRO A 284 -17.53 16.00 -1.70
N GLU A 285 -17.12 17.11 -1.08
CA GLU A 285 -15.90 17.22 -0.27
C GLU A 285 -16.02 16.51 1.08
N GLU A 286 -17.25 16.23 1.52
CA GLU A 286 -17.59 15.63 2.81
C GLU A 286 -17.94 14.13 2.67
N SER A 287 -17.79 13.57 1.46
CA SER A 287 -18.14 12.18 1.13
C SER A 287 -17.53 11.15 2.08
N HIS A 288 -16.29 11.40 2.52
CA HIS A 288 -15.56 10.54 3.45
C HIS A 288 -16.25 10.46 4.82
N ILE A 289 -16.90 11.53 5.27
CA ILE A 289 -17.63 11.59 6.55
C ILE A 289 -18.90 10.76 6.45
N ALA A 290 -19.64 10.92 5.36
CA ALA A 290 -20.83 10.10 5.09
C ALA A 290 -20.47 8.62 4.95
N ALA A 291 -19.38 8.31 4.25
CA ALA A 291 -18.87 6.94 4.10
C ALA A 291 -18.49 6.32 5.46
N GLU A 292 -17.83 7.08 6.36
CA GLU A 292 -17.51 6.61 7.71
C GLU A 292 -18.79 6.33 8.53
N ALA A 293 -19.80 7.19 8.44
CA ALA A 293 -21.08 7.00 9.10
C ALA A 293 -21.83 5.76 8.57
N LEU A 294 -21.85 5.55 7.25
CA LEU A 294 -22.44 4.37 6.63
C LEU A 294 -21.71 3.09 7.04
N ALA A 295 -20.38 3.11 7.04
CA ALA A 295 -19.57 1.98 7.50
C ALA A 295 -19.85 1.63 8.98
N LEU A 296 -20.08 2.64 9.82
CA LEU A 296 -20.49 2.42 11.22
C LEU A 296 -21.86 1.73 11.32
N ILE A 297 -22.82 2.15 10.50
CA ILE A 297 -24.15 1.50 10.43
C ILE A 297 -24.00 0.05 10.00
N VAL A 298 -23.24 -0.22 8.93
CA VAL A 298 -22.98 -1.58 8.43
C VAL A 298 -22.32 -2.44 9.51
N SER A 299 -21.29 -1.93 10.19
CA SER A 299 -20.62 -2.65 11.28
C SER A 299 -21.56 -2.96 12.45
N ALA A 300 -22.54 -2.10 12.74
CA ALA A 300 -23.48 -2.29 13.85
C ALA A 300 -24.65 -3.22 13.51
N LEU A 301 -25.10 -3.22 12.26
CA LEU A 301 -26.33 -3.91 11.82
C LEU A 301 -26.08 -5.18 11.00
N GLY A 302 -24.91 -5.32 10.37
CA GLY A 302 -24.64 -6.38 9.40
C GLY A 302 -25.64 -6.34 8.26
N GLU A 303 -26.27 -7.48 7.97
CA GLU A 303 -27.30 -7.62 6.92
C GLU A 303 -28.47 -6.62 7.05
N ARG A 304 -28.81 -6.23 8.28
CA ARG A 304 -29.90 -5.27 8.53
C ARG A 304 -29.59 -3.85 8.07
N ALA A 305 -28.35 -3.55 7.64
CA ALA A 305 -27.96 -2.28 7.04
C ALA A 305 -28.36 -2.15 5.56
N LEU A 306 -28.92 -3.19 4.95
CA LEU A 306 -29.29 -3.18 3.53
C LEU A 306 -30.14 -1.96 3.12
N PRO A 307 -31.17 -1.52 3.88
CA PRO A 307 -31.93 -0.32 3.53
C PRO A 307 -31.06 0.95 3.47
N ASP A 308 -30.12 1.11 4.40
CA ASP A 308 -29.20 2.27 4.43
C ASP A 308 -28.27 2.27 3.20
N LEU A 309 -27.78 1.09 2.78
CA LEU A 309 -26.95 0.96 1.58
C LEU A 309 -27.71 1.21 0.28
N LEU A 310 -28.95 0.73 0.18
CA LEU A 310 -29.81 0.98 -0.99
C LEU A 310 -30.16 2.46 -1.11
N GLY A 311 -30.42 3.13 0.02
CA GLY A 311 -30.68 4.57 0.09
C GLY A 311 -29.47 5.41 -0.32
N ALA A 312 -28.23 4.94 -0.08
CA ALA A 312 -27.02 5.65 -0.50
C ALA A 312 -26.97 5.89 -2.03
N MET A 313 -27.67 5.07 -2.83
CA MET A 313 -27.76 5.22 -4.28
C MET A 313 -28.55 6.45 -4.73
N ASP A 314 -29.31 7.10 -3.84
CA ASP A 314 -29.97 8.38 -4.12
C ASP A 314 -29.00 9.57 -4.10
N SER A 315 -27.78 9.36 -3.59
CA SER A 315 -26.76 10.41 -3.56
C SER A 315 -26.24 10.71 -4.97
N THR A 316 -26.09 11.99 -5.30
CA THR A 316 -25.42 12.43 -6.53
C THR A 316 -23.90 12.21 -6.47
N ASN A 317 -23.34 11.95 -5.29
CA ASN A 317 -21.92 11.79 -5.06
C ASN A 317 -21.43 10.38 -5.41
N HIS A 318 -20.64 10.27 -6.48
CA HIS A 318 -20.07 9.01 -6.96
C HIS A 318 -19.21 8.29 -5.92
N ASP A 319 -18.35 9.00 -5.19
CA ASP A 319 -17.43 8.37 -4.23
C ASP A 319 -18.19 7.77 -3.04
N TYR A 320 -19.24 8.44 -2.58
CA TYR A 320 -20.10 7.93 -1.53
C TYR A 320 -20.89 6.70 -1.99
N ARG A 321 -21.44 6.70 -3.22
CA ARG A 321 -22.07 5.50 -3.80
C ARG A 321 -21.08 4.35 -3.94
N GLY A 322 -19.86 4.63 -4.39
CA GLY A 322 -18.79 3.64 -4.48
C GLY A 322 -18.47 2.99 -3.12
N ALA A 323 -18.35 3.79 -2.05
CA ALA A 323 -18.15 3.29 -0.70
C ALA A 323 -19.32 2.41 -0.19
N ALA A 324 -20.56 2.81 -0.52
CA ALA A 324 -21.74 2.00 -0.22
C ALA A 324 -21.73 0.66 -0.96
N LEU A 325 -21.43 0.65 -2.27
CA LEU A 325 -21.36 -0.56 -3.08
C LEU A 325 -20.22 -1.51 -2.68
N ALA A 326 -19.07 -0.96 -2.25
CA ALA A 326 -18.00 -1.75 -1.68
C ALA A 326 -18.46 -2.46 -0.39
N SER A 327 -19.20 -1.75 0.48
CA SER A 327 -19.77 -2.32 1.71
C SER A 327 -20.87 -3.35 1.40
N ALA A 328 -21.69 -3.10 0.38
CA ALA A 328 -22.75 -4.00 -0.06
C ALA A 328 -22.23 -5.38 -0.49
N SER A 329 -21.04 -5.43 -1.07
CA SER A 329 -20.39 -6.69 -1.48
C SER A 329 -20.13 -7.63 -0.29
N SER A 330 -20.06 -7.10 0.94
CA SER A 330 -19.83 -7.87 2.17
C SER A 330 -21.10 -8.43 2.83
N ILE A 331 -22.29 -7.95 2.46
CA ILE A 331 -23.56 -8.46 2.99
C ILE A 331 -23.88 -9.81 2.35
N PRO A 332 -23.96 -10.94 3.06
CA PRO A 332 -24.21 -12.24 2.44
C PRO A 332 -25.67 -12.42 1.97
N GLY A 333 -25.90 -13.45 1.15
CA GLY A 333 -27.23 -13.98 0.86
C GLY A 333 -27.93 -13.46 -0.40
N ASN A 334 -28.72 -14.35 -1.01
CA ASN A 334 -29.43 -14.10 -2.28
C ASN A 334 -30.55 -13.06 -2.15
N GLY A 335 -31.17 -12.95 -0.96
CA GLY A 335 -32.18 -11.93 -0.70
C GLY A 335 -31.63 -10.51 -0.89
N ALA A 336 -30.40 -10.25 -0.44
CA ALA A 336 -29.74 -8.96 -0.64
C ALA A 336 -29.48 -8.70 -2.13
N THR A 337 -29.05 -9.70 -2.87
CA THR A 337 -28.82 -9.64 -4.33
C THR A 337 -30.08 -9.22 -5.08
N LEU A 338 -31.23 -9.83 -4.77
CA LEU A 338 -32.50 -9.49 -5.41
C LEU A 338 -32.94 -8.06 -5.11
N ARG A 339 -32.70 -7.57 -3.89
CA ARG A 339 -32.98 -6.17 -3.52
C ARG A 339 -32.10 -5.18 -4.28
N TRP A 340 -30.83 -5.53 -4.54
CA TRP A 340 -29.96 -4.73 -5.40
C TRP A 340 -30.39 -4.74 -6.87
N VAL A 341 -30.88 -5.87 -7.37
CA VAL A 341 -31.49 -5.97 -8.71
C VAL A 341 -32.71 -5.06 -8.82
N GLU A 342 -33.64 -5.13 -7.85
CA GLU A 342 -34.81 -4.25 -7.78
C GLU A 342 -34.39 -2.76 -7.78
N ARG A 343 -33.36 -2.43 -6.99
CA ARG A 343 -32.85 -1.07 -6.90
C ARG A 343 -32.22 -0.59 -8.21
N ALA A 344 -31.41 -1.42 -8.86
CA ALA A 344 -30.78 -1.09 -10.14
C ALA A 344 -31.81 -0.75 -11.22
N ALA A 345 -32.94 -1.47 -11.25
CA ALA A 345 -34.03 -1.22 -12.19
C ALA A 345 -34.70 0.16 -12.00
N GLN A 346 -34.68 0.70 -10.78
CA GLN A 346 -35.28 1.99 -10.43
C GLN A 346 -34.33 3.18 -10.62
N CYS A 347 -33.02 2.92 -10.75
CA CYS A 347 -32.01 3.96 -10.89
C CYS A 347 -31.77 4.38 -12.35
N GLY A 348 -31.23 5.59 -12.54
CA GLY A 348 -30.72 6.07 -13.82
C GLY A 348 -29.52 5.26 -14.33
N PRO A 349 -29.10 5.46 -15.60
CA PRO A 349 -28.12 4.60 -16.28
C PRO A 349 -26.78 4.48 -15.57
N ASP A 350 -26.23 5.59 -15.06
CA ASP A 350 -24.92 5.59 -14.40
C ASP A 350 -24.93 4.80 -13.09
N VAL A 351 -25.89 5.09 -12.20
CA VAL A 351 -26.05 4.38 -10.93
C VAL A 351 -26.41 2.90 -11.16
N ARG A 352 -27.20 2.60 -12.20
CA ARG A 352 -27.51 1.23 -12.61
C ARG A 352 -26.26 0.47 -13.04
N ALA A 353 -25.37 1.10 -13.81
CA ALA A 353 -24.11 0.51 -14.23
C ALA A 353 -23.22 0.20 -13.01
N GLU A 354 -23.09 1.14 -12.06
CA GLU A 354 -22.34 0.94 -10.81
C GLU A 354 -22.88 -0.27 -10.00
N ILE A 355 -24.20 -0.42 -9.89
CA ILE A 355 -24.82 -1.55 -9.21
C ILE A 355 -24.57 -2.86 -9.97
N ILE A 356 -24.65 -2.87 -11.31
CA ILE A 356 -24.37 -4.07 -12.13
C ILE A 356 -22.93 -4.54 -11.95
N GLU A 357 -21.96 -3.62 -11.92
CA GLU A 357 -20.58 -3.98 -11.65
C GLU A 357 -20.39 -4.60 -10.26
N MET A 358 -21.04 -4.02 -9.24
CA MET A 358 -21.03 -4.56 -7.88
C MET A 358 -21.65 -5.96 -7.86
N LEU A 359 -22.78 -6.18 -8.52
CA LEU A 359 -23.42 -7.50 -8.65
C LEU A 359 -22.49 -8.51 -9.33
N GLY A 360 -21.77 -8.10 -10.38
CA GLY A 360 -20.76 -8.91 -11.04
C GLY A 360 -19.65 -9.35 -10.06
N ARG A 361 -19.07 -8.40 -9.32
CA ARG A 361 -18.02 -8.68 -8.32
C ARG A 361 -18.52 -9.54 -7.15
N ARG A 362 -19.79 -9.38 -6.77
CA ARG A 362 -20.45 -10.17 -5.73
C ARG A 362 -20.55 -11.65 -6.12
N GLY A 363 -20.70 -11.96 -7.41
CA GLY A 363 -20.67 -13.35 -7.90
C GLY A 363 -21.91 -14.18 -7.60
N ASP A 364 -23.01 -13.57 -7.10
CA ASP A 364 -24.25 -14.28 -6.84
C ASP A 364 -25.10 -14.43 -8.11
N VAL A 365 -25.16 -15.65 -8.65
CA VAL A 365 -25.91 -16.06 -9.85
C VAL A 365 -27.36 -15.59 -9.86
N ALA A 366 -27.99 -15.30 -8.71
CA ALA A 366 -29.34 -14.74 -8.66
C ALA A 366 -29.48 -13.41 -9.45
N ALA A 367 -28.39 -12.65 -9.64
CA ALA A 367 -28.38 -11.43 -10.45
C ALA A 367 -28.26 -11.68 -11.96
N LEU A 368 -27.87 -12.89 -12.39
CA LEU A 368 -27.55 -13.19 -13.78
C LEU A 368 -28.69 -12.87 -14.77
N PRO A 369 -29.97 -13.16 -14.49
CA PRO A 369 -31.06 -12.82 -15.41
C PRO A 369 -31.14 -11.32 -15.71
N PHE A 370 -31.04 -10.48 -14.68
CA PHE A 370 -31.06 -9.02 -14.82
C PHE A 370 -29.83 -8.49 -15.55
N VAL A 371 -28.64 -9.03 -15.24
CA VAL A 371 -27.40 -8.62 -15.91
C VAL A 371 -27.41 -9.03 -17.39
N ARG A 372 -27.97 -10.19 -17.73
CA ARG A 372 -28.18 -10.61 -19.13
C ARG A 372 -29.12 -9.68 -19.89
N GLU A 373 -30.23 -9.27 -19.28
CA GLU A 373 -31.13 -8.26 -19.86
C GLU A 373 -30.38 -6.94 -20.10
N SER A 374 -29.52 -6.55 -19.16
CA SER A 374 -28.73 -5.31 -19.23
C SER A 374 -27.71 -5.28 -20.37
N LEU A 375 -27.28 -6.44 -20.91
CA LEU A 375 -26.46 -6.51 -22.13
C LEU A 375 -27.16 -5.91 -23.36
N LEU A 376 -28.50 -5.85 -23.35
CA LEU A 376 -29.33 -5.32 -24.43
C LEU A 376 -29.86 -3.90 -24.12
N SER A 377 -29.34 -3.25 -23.09
CA SER A 377 -29.75 -1.90 -22.70
C SER A 377 -29.54 -0.89 -23.83
N ARG A 378 -30.42 0.11 -23.94
CA ARG A 378 -30.24 1.24 -24.86
C ARG A 378 -29.05 2.12 -24.45
N GLU A 379 -28.77 2.14 -23.15
CA GLU A 379 -27.73 2.97 -22.54
C GLU A 379 -26.38 2.26 -22.60
N LYS A 380 -25.41 2.85 -23.31
CA LYS A 380 -24.08 2.26 -23.52
C LYS A 380 -23.35 1.98 -22.20
N THR A 381 -23.43 2.89 -21.23
CA THR A 381 -22.81 2.71 -19.90
C THR A 381 -23.30 1.44 -19.19
N VAL A 382 -24.60 1.13 -19.32
CA VAL A 382 -25.19 -0.08 -18.73
C VAL A 382 -24.70 -1.34 -19.46
N ARG A 383 -24.60 -1.30 -20.79
CA ARG A 383 -24.05 -2.44 -21.56
C ARG A 383 -22.59 -2.71 -21.21
N LEU A 384 -21.77 -1.66 -21.10
CA LEU A 384 -20.36 -1.77 -20.74
C LEU A 384 -20.15 -2.38 -19.35
N ALA A 385 -20.99 -2.02 -18.36
CA ALA A 385 -20.97 -2.66 -17.04
C ALA A 385 -21.46 -4.12 -17.08
N ALA A 386 -22.48 -4.40 -17.90
CA ALA A 386 -23.09 -5.73 -17.99
C ALA A 386 -22.17 -6.77 -18.64
N ILE A 387 -21.34 -6.39 -19.62
CA ILE A 387 -20.42 -7.31 -20.31
C ILE A 387 -19.53 -8.10 -19.32
N PRO A 388 -18.68 -7.47 -18.50
CA PRO A 388 -17.84 -8.18 -17.52
C PRO A 388 -18.67 -8.81 -16.39
N ALA A 389 -19.72 -8.13 -15.90
CA ALA A 389 -20.55 -8.66 -14.83
C ALA A 389 -21.25 -9.98 -15.22
N SER A 390 -21.71 -10.09 -16.46
CA SER A 390 -22.37 -11.29 -16.98
C SER A 390 -21.42 -12.49 -17.02
N ALA A 391 -20.16 -12.27 -17.42
CA ALA A 391 -19.13 -13.31 -17.44
C ALA A 391 -18.72 -13.75 -16.02
N LEU A 392 -18.61 -12.81 -15.07
CA LEU A 392 -18.33 -13.11 -13.66
C LEU A 392 -19.44 -13.96 -13.03
N LEU A 393 -20.71 -13.67 -13.36
CA LEU A 393 -21.86 -14.35 -12.77
C LEU A 393 -22.15 -15.71 -13.41
N GLY A 394 -22.14 -15.80 -14.73
CA GLY A 394 -22.58 -17.00 -15.44
C GLY A 394 -21.46 -17.82 -16.07
N GLY A 395 -20.20 -17.37 -15.99
CA GLY A 395 -19.03 -18.09 -16.49
C GLY A 395 -19.21 -18.57 -17.92
N GLU A 396 -18.98 -19.87 -18.14
CA GLU A 396 -19.08 -20.53 -19.45
C GLU A 396 -20.49 -20.47 -20.06
N ALA A 397 -21.55 -20.41 -19.24
CA ALA A 397 -22.93 -20.41 -19.72
C ALA A 397 -23.32 -19.13 -20.47
N VAL A 398 -22.57 -18.04 -20.32
CA VAL A 398 -22.84 -16.72 -20.92
C VAL A 398 -22.00 -16.48 -22.18
N LEU A 399 -21.05 -17.36 -22.48
CA LEU A 399 -20.21 -17.24 -23.68
C LEU A 399 -21.03 -17.05 -24.98
N PRO A 400 -22.15 -17.75 -25.24
CA PRO A 400 -22.97 -17.50 -26.42
C PRO A 400 -23.56 -16.09 -26.48
N ASP A 401 -23.89 -15.49 -25.33
CA ASP A 401 -24.42 -14.13 -25.24
C ASP A 401 -23.31 -13.11 -25.55
N ILE A 402 -22.12 -13.29 -24.96
CA ILE A 402 -20.92 -12.47 -25.23
C ILE A 402 -20.57 -12.50 -26.73
N LEU A 403 -20.54 -13.68 -27.35
CA LEU A 403 -20.20 -13.83 -28.76
C LEU A 403 -21.19 -13.15 -29.70
N ARG A 404 -22.49 -13.12 -29.36
CA ARG A 404 -23.50 -12.39 -30.14
C ARG A 404 -23.27 -10.88 -30.12
N LEU A 405 -22.71 -10.34 -29.04
CA LEU A 405 -22.43 -8.91 -28.91
C LEU A 405 -21.22 -8.46 -29.73
N VAL A 406 -20.30 -9.36 -30.10
CA VAL A 406 -19.09 -9.01 -30.86
C VAL A 406 -19.42 -8.37 -32.20
N GLY A 407 -20.46 -8.84 -32.89
CA GLY A 407 -20.85 -8.32 -34.20
C GLY A 407 -21.25 -6.83 -34.18
N PRO A 408 -22.26 -6.44 -33.39
CA PRO A 408 -22.73 -5.04 -33.34
C PRO A 408 -21.90 -4.10 -32.45
N ALA A 409 -20.86 -4.58 -31.77
CA ALA A 409 -20.10 -3.80 -30.80
C ALA A 409 -19.40 -2.58 -31.42
N ASP A 410 -19.42 -1.45 -30.70
CA ASP A 410 -18.54 -0.32 -30.97
C ASP A 410 -17.11 -0.53 -30.41
N GLU A 411 -16.23 0.47 -30.52
CA GLU A 411 -14.83 0.34 -30.08
C GLU A 411 -14.66 0.04 -28.59
N ASP A 412 -15.47 0.68 -27.72
CA ASP A 412 -15.38 0.47 -26.27
C ASP A 412 -15.93 -0.90 -25.88
N GLU A 413 -17.06 -1.28 -26.49
CA GLU A 413 -17.67 -2.60 -26.30
C GLU A 413 -16.75 -3.70 -26.80
N ALA A 414 -16.10 -3.51 -27.95
CA ALA A 414 -15.12 -4.44 -28.51
C ALA A 414 -13.93 -4.65 -27.56
N ALA A 415 -13.42 -3.59 -26.92
CA ALA A 415 -12.36 -3.69 -25.93
C ALA A 415 -12.80 -4.47 -24.67
N ALA A 416 -14.01 -4.20 -24.16
CA ALA A 416 -14.59 -4.95 -23.04
C ALA A 416 -14.80 -6.43 -23.38
N LEU A 417 -15.37 -6.72 -24.56
CA LEU A 417 -15.61 -8.08 -25.05
C LEU A 417 -14.30 -8.83 -25.26
N LYS A 418 -13.26 -8.20 -25.80
CA LYS A 418 -11.93 -8.80 -25.91
C LYS A 418 -11.43 -9.27 -24.54
N THR A 419 -11.51 -8.40 -23.53
CA THR A 419 -11.06 -8.69 -22.16
C THR A 419 -11.82 -9.89 -21.59
N VAL A 420 -13.14 -9.91 -21.76
CA VAL A 420 -13.99 -11.03 -21.32
C VAL A 420 -13.67 -12.34 -22.06
N LEU A 421 -13.54 -12.30 -23.39
CA LEU A 421 -13.20 -13.47 -24.21
C LEU A 421 -11.83 -14.05 -23.84
N LEU A 422 -10.86 -13.19 -23.50
CA LEU A 422 -9.56 -13.60 -22.99
C LEU A 422 -9.61 -14.20 -21.57
N GLY A 423 -10.70 -14.01 -20.82
CA GLY A 423 -10.93 -14.71 -19.55
C GLY A 423 -11.29 -16.19 -19.71
N TYR A 424 -11.84 -16.60 -20.86
CA TYR A 424 -12.27 -17.98 -21.09
C TYR A 424 -11.12 -18.94 -21.42
N ARG A 425 -11.31 -20.23 -21.14
CA ARG A 425 -10.36 -21.28 -21.52
C ARG A 425 -10.26 -21.37 -23.04
N ALA A 426 -9.05 -21.55 -23.56
CA ALA A 426 -8.78 -21.59 -25.00
C ALA A 426 -9.65 -22.63 -25.74
N GLY A 427 -9.77 -23.85 -25.20
CA GLY A 427 -10.57 -24.91 -25.81
C GLY A 427 -12.07 -24.63 -25.94
N LEU A 428 -12.59 -23.61 -25.25
CA LEU A 428 -13.99 -23.17 -25.40
C LEU A 428 -14.11 -21.98 -26.34
N VAL A 429 -13.26 -20.97 -26.17
CA VAL A 429 -13.41 -19.69 -26.88
C VAL A 429 -12.87 -19.75 -28.31
N VAL A 430 -11.80 -20.51 -28.57
CA VAL A 430 -11.14 -20.55 -29.88
C VAL A 430 -12.06 -21.11 -30.97
N PRO A 431 -12.72 -22.28 -30.80
CA PRO A 431 -13.61 -22.83 -31.84
C PRO A 431 -14.78 -21.88 -32.17
N GLU A 432 -15.34 -21.23 -31.15
CA GLU A 432 -16.45 -20.28 -31.35
C GLU A 432 -16.00 -19.01 -32.07
N CYS A 433 -14.84 -18.44 -31.69
CA CYS A 433 -14.25 -17.30 -32.41
C CYS A 433 -13.99 -17.66 -33.88
N ALA A 434 -13.37 -18.81 -34.15
CA ALA A 434 -13.09 -19.29 -35.50
C ALA A 434 -14.36 -19.51 -36.33
N ARG A 435 -15.47 -19.90 -35.70
CA ARG A 435 -16.77 -20.09 -36.36
C ARG A 435 -17.39 -18.77 -36.83
N ILE A 436 -17.31 -17.70 -36.04
CA ILE A 436 -18.02 -16.43 -36.34
C ILE A 436 -17.15 -15.36 -36.99
N ILE A 437 -15.82 -15.51 -36.97
CA ILE A 437 -14.86 -14.51 -37.48
C ILE A 437 -15.15 -14.04 -38.91
N GLY A 438 -15.59 -14.93 -39.79
CA GLY A 438 -15.86 -14.59 -41.19
C GLY A 438 -17.05 -13.66 -41.36
N SER A 439 -18.09 -13.82 -40.52
CA SER A 439 -19.34 -13.08 -40.58
C SER A 439 -19.36 -11.79 -39.74
N SER A 440 -18.39 -11.57 -38.85
CA SER A 440 -18.35 -10.39 -37.99
C SER A 440 -17.85 -9.15 -38.75
N PRO A 441 -18.47 -7.96 -38.60
CA PRO A 441 -17.92 -6.71 -39.09
C PRO A 441 -16.81 -6.18 -38.16
N LEU A 442 -16.14 -5.10 -38.55
CA LEU A 442 -15.28 -4.32 -37.65
C LEU A 442 -16.15 -3.50 -36.68
N PRO A 443 -15.67 -3.24 -35.44
CA PRO A 443 -14.39 -3.68 -34.86
C PRO A 443 -14.39 -5.14 -34.35
N GLY A 444 -15.55 -5.81 -34.26
CA GLY A 444 -15.69 -7.15 -33.70
C GLY A 444 -14.78 -8.22 -34.32
N LYS A 445 -14.60 -8.21 -35.64
CA LYS A 445 -13.69 -9.14 -36.34
C LYS A 445 -12.24 -9.01 -35.83
N ALA A 446 -11.76 -7.79 -35.58
CA ALA A 446 -10.41 -7.56 -35.06
C ALA A 446 -10.26 -8.12 -33.63
N VAL A 447 -11.31 -8.03 -32.81
CA VAL A 447 -11.33 -8.68 -31.48
C VAL A 447 -11.14 -10.19 -31.60
N LEU A 448 -11.89 -10.84 -32.48
CA LEU A 448 -11.81 -12.30 -32.66
C LEU A 448 -10.42 -12.72 -33.14
N ILE A 449 -9.82 -11.98 -34.08
CA ILE A 449 -8.45 -12.21 -34.55
C ILE A 449 -7.46 -12.09 -33.39
N ALA A 450 -7.56 -11.03 -32.59
CA ALA A 450 -6.69 -10.81 -31.44
C ALA A 450 -6.84 -11.94 -30.40
N VAL A 451 -8.07 -12.39 -30.13
CA VAL A 451 -8.34 -13.51 -29.22
C VAL A 451 -7.69 -14.80 -29.73
N LEU A 452 -7.80 -15.12 -31.02
CA LEU A 452 -7.11 -16.29 -31.60
C LEU A 452 -5.60 -16.22 -31.40
N GLY A 453 -5.00 -15.05 -31.66
CA GLY A 453 -3.57 -14.82 -31.44
C GLY A 453 -3.15 -15.00 -30.00
N GLU A 454 -3.78 -14.28 -29.06
CA GLU A 454 -3.41 -14.27 -27.64
C GLU A 454 -3.75 -15.58 -26.92
N LYS A 455 -4.73 -16.35 -27.42
CA LYS A 455 -5.04 -17.70 -26.93
C LYS A 455 -4.14 -18.79 -27.53
N GLY A 456 -3.24 -18.44 -28.44
CA GLY A 456 -2.30 -19.39 -29.04
C GLY A 456 -2.98 -20.41 -29.96
N ALA A 457 -4.07 -20.04 -30.65
CA ALA A 457 -4.83 -20.88 -31.58
C ALA A 457 -4.03 -21.23 -32.84
N ARG A 458 -2.99 -22.06 -32.70
CA ARG A 458 -2.06 -22.39 -33.78
C ARG A 458 -2.72 -23.24 -34.87
N GLU A 459 -3.76 -24.00 -34.54
CA GLU A 459 -4.63 -24.71 -35.47
C GLU A 459 -5.31 -23.76 -36.48
N GLU A 460 -5.57 -22.50 -36.10
CA GLU A 460 -6.19 -21.49 -36.97
C GLU A 460 -5.17 -20.63 -37.74
N ILE A 461 -3.86 -20.93 -37.65
CA ILE A 461 -2.84 -20.06 -38.25
C ILE A 461 -3.00 -19.86 -39.76
N GLY A 462 -3.47 -20.88 -40.48
CA GLY A 462 -3.76 -20.77 -41.92
C GLY A 462 -4.80 -19.71 -42.22
N ARG A 463 -5.85 -19.62 -41.39
CA ARG A 463 -6.89 -18.60 -41.48
C ARG A 463 -6.34 -17.21 -41.11
N VAL A 464 -5.56 -17.12 -40.03
CA VAL A 464 -4.96 -15.84 -39.61
C VAL A 464 -4.03 -15.30 -40.69
N PHE A 465 -3.26 -16.16 -41.36
CA PHE A 465 -2.47 -15.74 -42.51
C PHE A 465 -3.32 -15.19 -43.67
N ALA A 466 -4.44 -15.83 -44.01
CA ALA A 466 -5.33 -15.32 -45.05
C ALA A 466 -5.90 -13.94 -44.69
N LEU A 467 -6.22 -13.71 -43.41
CA LEU A 467 -6.68 -12.40 -42.91
C LEU A 467 -5.55 -11.36 -42.88
N ALA A 468 -4.29 -11.78 -42.82
CA ALA A 468 -3.14 -10.89 -42.92
C ALA A 468 -2.84 -10.45 -44.36
N ASP A 469 -3.52 -11.03 -45.35
CA ASP A 469 -3.53 -10.59 -46.75
C ASP A 469 -4.82 -9.79 -47.09
N ASP A 470 -5.66 -9.49 -46.09
CA ASP A 470 -6.94 -8.78 -46.29
C ASP A 470 -6.71 -7.32 -46.74
N PRO A 471 -7.50 -6.82 -47.72
CA PRO A 471 -7.40 -5.43 -48.16
C PRO A 471 -7.72 -4.42 -47.05
N GLU A 472 -8.62 -4.76 -46.12
CA GLU A 472 -9.02 -3.89 -45.02
C GLU A 472 -7.88 -3.71 -44.00
N PRO A 473 -7.31 -2.49 -43.85
CA PRO A 473 -6.15 -2.27 -43.01
C PRO A 473 -6.31 -2.72 -41.55
N ALA A 474 -7.49 -2.53 -40.95
CA ALA A 474 -7.70 -2.94 -39.56
C ALA A 474 -7.67 -4.47 -39.38
N ILE A 475 -8.22 -5.23 -40.35
CA ILE A 475 -8.20 -6.70 -40.34
C ILE A 475 -6.78 -7.21 -40.54
N ARG A 476 -6.10 -6.70 -41.57
CA ARG A 476 -4.71 -7.05 -41.87
C ARG A 476 -3.79 -6.79 -40.68
N SER A 477 -3.90 -5.60 -40.10
CA SER A 477 -3.10 -5.20 -38.95
C SER A 477 -3.32 -6.10 -37.73
N ALA A 478 -4.59 -6.41 -37.41
CA ALA A 478 -4.93 -7.32 -36.32
C ALA A 478 -4.37 -8.73 -36.57
N ALA A 479 -4.46 -9.21 -37.81
CA ALA A 479 -3.99 -10.55 -38.18
C ALA A 479 -2.46 -10.66 -38.12
N ILE A 480 -1.72 -9.66 -38.59
CA ILE A 480 -0.26 -9.60 -38.43
C ILE A 480 0.12 -9.60 -36.94
N GLY A 481 -0.60 -8.83 -36.12
CA GLY A 481 -0.42 -8.83 -34.66
C GLY A 481 -0.65 -10.22 -34.05
N ALA A 482 -1.70 -10.93 -34.47
CA ALA A 482 -1.98 -12.29 -34.03
C ALA A 482 -0.89 -13.28 -34.49
N LEU A 483 -0.35 -13.14 -35.70
CA LEU A 483 0.76 -13.98 -36.19
C LEU A 483 2.01 -13.87 -35.32
N ALA A 484 2.27 -12.71 -34.69
CA ALA A 484 3.37 -12.60 -33.74
C ALA A 484 3.23 -13.57 -32.56
N ASN A 485 1.99 -13.92 -32.19
CA ASN A 485 1.68 -14.89 -31.15
C ASN A 485 1.58 -16.35 -31.62
N LEU A 486 1.25 -16.57 -32.90
CA LEU A 486 0.99 -17.91 -33.44
C LEU A 486 2.16 -18.51 -34.21
N ALA A 487 2.88 -17.69 -34.97
CA ALA A 487 3.88 -18.17 -35.92
C ALA A 487 5.11 -18.74 -35.22
N GLY A 488 5.62 -19.84 -35.76
CA GLY A 488 6.88 -20.45 -35.35
C GLY A 488 7.86 -20.54 -36.51
N GLU A 489 8.95 -21.27 -36.30
CA GLU A 489 10.05 -21.38 -37.26
C GLU A 489 9.60 -21.84 -38.66
N LYS A 490 8.66 -22.79 -38.73
CA LYS A 490 8.10 -23.31 -40.00
C LYS A 490 7.37 -22.24 -40.84
N ASP A 491 6.94 -21.16 -40.20
CA ASP A 491 6.17 -20.10 -40.85
C ASP A 491 7.04 -18.92 -41.30
N LEU A 492 8.34 -18.92 -40.95
CA LEU A 492 9.29 -17.87 -41.30
C LEU A 492 9.36 -17.57 -42.81
N PRO A 493 9.38 -18.57 -43.71
CA PRO A 493 9.40 -18.28 -45.15
C PRO A 493 8.20 -17.43 -45.59
N ARG A 494 7.01 -17.70 -45.05
CA ARG A 494 5.79 -16.95 -45.38
C ARG A 494 5.81 -15.55 -44.78
N LEU A 495 6.17 -15.42 -43.50
CA LEU A 495 6.28 -14.10 -42.85
C LEU A 495 7.31 -13.19 -43.54
N VAL A 496 8.46 -13.76 -43.94
CA VAL A 496 9.48 -13.01 -44.68
C VAL A 496 8.97 -12.60 -46.06
N SER A 497 8.24 -13.48 -46.77
CA SER A 497 7.62 -13.12 -48.05
C SER A 497 6.61 -11.98 -47.90
N MET A 498 5.82 -11.97 -46.83
CA MET A 498 4.89 -10.86 -46.56
C MET A 498 5.62 -9.56 -46.23
N LEU A 499 6.71 -9.64 -45.45
CA LEU A 499 7.55 -8.49 -45.12
C LEU A 499 8.26 -7.91 -46.36
N GLU A 500 8.63 -8.76 -47.30
CA GLU A 500 9.25 -8.37 -48.59
C GLU A 500 8.30 -7.51 -49.44
N THR A 501 7.00 -7.80 -49.41
CA THR A 501 5.98 -7.10 -50.20
C THR A 501 5.22 -6.01 -49.43
N ALA A 502 5.46 -5.86 -48.13
CA ALA A 502 4.73 -4.91 -47.28
C ALA A 502 5.09 -3.46 -47.62
N VAL A 503 4.06 -2.62 -47.78
CA VAL A 503 4.20 -1.18 -48.11
C VAL A 503 3.86 -0.30 -46.92
N ASP A 504 2.85 -0.68 -46.13
CA ASP A 504 2.42 0.09 -44.95
C ASP A 504 3.47 0.03 -43.83
N GLY A 505 3.84 1.19 -43.28
CA GLY A 505 4.88 1.30 -42.27
C GLY A 505 4.57 0.57 -40.96
N ASN A 506 3.31 0.55 -40.55
CA ASN A 506 2.90 -0.12 -39.31
C ASN A 506 2.86 -1.64 -39.51
N ASP A 507 2.40 -2.11 -40.68
CA ASP A 507 2.42 -3.53 -41.02
C ASP A 507 3.85 -4.06 -41.14
N ILE A 508 4.78 -3.29 -41.73
CA ILE A 508 6.22 -3.62 -41.75
C ILE A 508 6.75 -3.82 -40.33
N LEU A 509 6.45 -2.90 -39.40
CA LEU A 509 6.92 -3.00 -38.02
C LEU A 509 6.32 -4.22 -37.30
N ARG A 510 5.02 -4.50 -37.48
CA ARG A 510 4.37 -5.68 -36.88
C ARG A 510 4.87 -6.99 -37.50
N LEU A 511 5.12 -7.04 -38.80
CA LEU A 511 5.71 -8.21 -39.47
C LEU A 511 7.14 -8.46 -38.99
N GLN A 512 7.95 -7.40 -38.81
CA GLN A 512 9.28 -7.54 -38.21
C GLN A 512 9.20 -8.18 -36.81
N GLU A 513 8.22 -7.75 -36.00
CA GLU A 513 7.99 -8.32 -34.68
C GLU A 513 7.48 -9.77 -34.75
N ALA A 514 6.64 -10.09 -35.73
CA ALA A 514 6.16 -11.45 -35.94
C ALA A 514 7.28 -12.41 -36.35
N VAL A 515 8.15 -12.00 -37.29
CA VAL A 515 9.35 -12.78 -37.67
C VAL A 515 10.28 -12.96 -36.46
N ALA A 516 10.56 -11.89 -35.73
CA ALA A 516 11.44 -11.95 -34.55
C ALA A 516 10.85 -12.86 -33.45
N SER A 517 9.53 -12.79 -33.20
CA SER A 517 8.83 -13.65 -32.25
C SER A 517 8.85 -15.11 -32.68
N ALA A 518 8.61 -15.41 -33.97
CA ALA A 518 8.68 -16.76 -34.51
C ALA A 518 10.09 -17.37 -34.37
N VAL A 519 11.14 -16.57 -34.60
CA VAL A 519 12.53 -16.93 -34.33
C VAL A 519 12.77 -17.24 -32.84
N ARG A 520 12.30 -16.37 -31.93
CA ARG A 520 12.52 -16.53 -30.48
C ARG A 520 11.78 -17.72 -29.87
N ARG A 521 10.71 -18.21 -30.51
CA ARG A 521 9.94 -19.39 -30.06
C ARG A 521 10.68 -20.71 -30.23
N ASN A 522 11.77 -20.77 -31.00
CA ASN A 522 12.59 -21.98 -31.03
C ASN A 522 13.23 -22.18 -29.63
N PRO A 523 13.00 -23.33 -28.97
CA PRO A 523 13.50 -23.59 -27.62
C PRO A 523 15.03 -23.65 -27.57
N ASP A 524 15.69 -24.04 -28.67
CA ASP A 524 17.15 -24.08 -28.77
C ASP A 524 17.69 -22.68 -29.12
N SER A 525 18.20 -21.98 -28.10
CA SER A 525 18.74 -20.63 -28.24
C SER A 525 19.89 -20.53 -29.25
N THR A 526 20.62 -21.62 -29.51
CA THR A 526 21.73 -21.65 -30.45
C THR A 526 21.29 -21.76 -31.92
N LYS A 527 20.05 -22.22 -32.14
CA LYS A 527 19.46 -22.45 -33.47
C LYS A 527 18.36 -21.47 -33.86
N ARG A 528 17.89 -20.62 -32.94
CA ARG A 528 16.80 -19.64 -33.17
C ARG A 528 16.91 -18.90 -34.51
N ALA A 529 18.11 -18.46 -34.88
CA ALA A 529 18.33 -17.69 -36.09
C ALA A 529 18.61 -18.52 -37.36
N ASP A 530 18.88 -19.82 -37.26
CA ASP A 530 19.45 -20.60 -38.36
C ASP A 530 18.54 -20.58 -39.60
N THR A 531 17.25 -20.89 -39.43
CA THR A 531 16.26 -20.83 -40.53
C THR A 531 16.14 -19.42 -41.15
N LEU A 532 16.20 -18.36 -40.34
CA LEU A 532 16.15 -16.98 -40.85
C LEU A 532 17.42 -16.62 -41.64
N LEU A 533 18.58 -17.13 -41.21
CA LEU A 533 19.86 -16.93 -41.88
C LEU A 533 20.00 -17.76 -43.15
N GLU A 534 19.42 -18.95 -43.20
CA GLU A 534 19.27 -19.74 -44.42
C GLU A 534 18.46 -18.98 -45.48
N LEU A 535 17.34 -18.36 -45.07
CA LEU A 535 16.54 -17.51 -45.94
C LEU A 535 17.30 -16.27 -46.44
N LEU A 536 18.34 -15.81 -45.72
CA LEU A 536 19.16 -14.66 -46.10
C LEU A 536 20.22 -15.02 -47.16
N GLY A 537 20.87 -16.19 -47.04
CA GLY A 537 22.12 -16.52 -47.72
C GLY A 537 22.11 -16.33 -49.25
N ASN A 538 21.05 -16.80 -49.93
CA ASN A 538 20.89 -16.72 -51.39
C ASN A 538 19.66 -15.92 -51.82
N ALA A 539 19.17 -15.04 -50.95
CA ALA A 539 17.99 -14.23 -51.23
C ALA A 539 18.25 -13.13 -52.28
N PRO A 540 17.23 -12.76 -53.08
CA PRO A 540 17.28 -11.54 -53.89
C PRO A 540 17.39 -10.28 -52.99
N PRO A 541 17.86 -9.14 -53.51
CA PRO A 541 18.08 -7.92 -52.72
C PRO A 541 16.88 -7.49 -51.85
N ALA A 542 15.66 -7.57 -52.37
CA ALA A 542 14.44 -7.21 -51.64
C ALA A 542 14.25 -8.04 -50.36
N ARG A 543 14.37 -9.37 -50.47
CA ARG A 543 14.29 -10.29 -49.32
C ARG A 543 15.45 -10.09 -48.35
N LYS A 544 16.67 -9.83 -48.83
CA LYS A 544 17.81 -9.51 -47.97
C LYS A 544 17.53 -8.27 -47.12
N ILE A 545 17.01 -7.21 -47.73
CA ILE A 545 16.61 -5.98 -47.04
C ILE A 545 15.56 -6.26 -45.96
N ALA A 546 14.53 -7.06 -46.28
CA ALA A 546 13.49 -7.45 -45.32
C ALA A 546 14.08 -8.16 -44.09
N ILE A 547 14.91 -9.18 -44.30
CA ILE A 547 15.53 -9.97 -43.22
C ILE A 547 16.50 -9.12 -42.40
N LEU A 548 17.34 -8.29 -43.03
CA LEU A 548 18.31 -7.44 -42.34
C LEU A 548 17.65 -6.49 -41.33
N ARG A 549 16.45 -5.99 -41.64
CA ARG A 549 15.68 -5.12 -40.71
C ARG A 549 15.14 -5.86 -39.47
N VAL A 550 15.10 -7.19 -39.52
CA VAL A 550 14.65 -8.05 -38.40
C VAL A 550 15.82 -8.45 -37.51
N LEU A 551 17.02 -8.66 -38.05
CA LEU A 551 18.17 -9.19 -37.31
C LEU A 551 18.47 -8.46 -35.97
N PRO A 552 18.35 -7.12 -35.85
CA PRO A 552 18.57 -6.44 -34.58
C PRO A 552 17.57 -6.85 -33.48
N ARG A 553 16.35 -7.25 -33.83
CA ARG A 553 15.33 -7.73 -32.88
C ARG A 553 15.54 -9.19 -32.47
N VAL A 554 16.30 -9.94 -33.26
CA VAL A 554 16.73 -11.31 -32.94
C VAL A 554 17.95 -11.27 -32.03
N GLY A 555 18.94 -10.44 -32.38
CA GLY A 555 20.19 -10.30 -31.64
C GLY A 555 21.09 -11.53 -31.69
N GLY A 556 22.26 -11.44 -31.05
CA GLY A 556 23.22 -12.55 -30.94
C GLY A 556 24.26 -12.62 -32.07
N THR A 557 25.28 -13.46 -31.85
CA THR A 557 26.51 -13.44 -32.64
C THR A 557 26.32 -13.91 -34.10
N LYS A 558 25.54 -14.96 -34.35
CA LYS A 558 25.29 -15.45 -35.73
C LYS A 558 24.54 -14.42 -36.59
N PRO A 559 23.42 -13.82 -36.13
CA PRO A 559 22.77 -12.71 -36.84
C PRO A 559 23.68 -11.51 -37.06
N LEU A 560 24.52 -11.17 -36.08
CA LEU A 560 25.47 -10.07 -36.20
C LEU A 560 26.44 -10.32 -37.37
N GLN A 561 27.10 -11.48 -37.37
CA GLN A 561 28.03 -11.88 -38.42
C GLN A 561 27.37 -11.89 -39.81
N ALA A 562 26.11 -12.30 -39.89
CA ALA A 562 25.36 -12.25 -41.15
C ALA A 562 25.12 -10.80 -41.63
N ALA A 563 24.75 -9.89 -40.73
CA ALA A 563 24.63 -8.46 -41.07
C ALA A 563 25.98 -7.86 -41.51
N VAL A 564 27.09 -8.24 -40.84
CA VAL A 564 28.45 -7.85 -41.26
C VAL A 564 28.77 -8.34 -42.67
N LYS A 565 28.45 -9.61 -42.96
CA LYS A 565 28.67 -10.20 -44.29
C LYS A 565 27.93 -9.45 -45.39
N GLU A 566 26.68 -9.07 -45.16
CA GLU A 566 25.86 -8.36 -46.16
C GLU A 566 26.28 -6.90 -46.40
N PHE A 567 27.09 -6.29 -45.52
CA PHE A 567 27.78 -5.03 -45.83
C PHE A 567 28.76 -5.17 -47.02
N GLY A 568 29.24 -6.39 -47.29
CA GLY A 568 30.04 -6.70 -48.49
C GLY A 568 29.21 -6.96 -49.76
N SER A 569 27.88 -6.81 -49.73
CA SER A 569 27.01 -7.04 -50.89
C SER A 569 27.35 -6.11 -52.07
N THR A 570 27.14 -6.55 -53.31
CA THR A 570 27.27 -5.69 -54.50
C THR A 570 26.08 -4.75 -54.69
N ASP A 571 24.97 -4.98 -53.97
CA ASP A 571 23.78 -4.13 -54.00
C ASP A 571 23.87 -3.01 -52.95
N ALA A 572 23.83 -1.75 -53.41
CA ALA A 572 24.01 -0.58 -52.56
C ALA A 572 22.90 -0.38 -51.50
N GLN A 573 21.67 -0.85 -51.77
CA GLN A 573 20.58 -0.80 -50.80
C GLN A 573 20.75 -1.86 -49.72
N VAL A 574 21.14 -3.09 -50.09
CA VAL A 574 21.49 -4.15 -49.13
C VAL A 574 22.61 -3.69 -48.21
N GLN A 575 23.69 -3.10 -48.76
CA GLN A 575 24.78 -2.54 -47.95
C GLN A 575 24.28 -1.49 -46.95
N SER A 576 23.45 -0.55 -47.42
CA SER A 576 22.92 0.52 -46.57
C SER A 576 22.03 0.00 -45.44
N VAL A 577 21.21 -1.02 -45.72
CA VAL A 577 20.35 -1.65 -44.72
C VAL A 577 21.16 -2.52 -43.76
N ALA A 578 22.25 -3.15 -44.19
CA ALA A 578 23.17 -3.87 -43.32
C ALA A 578 23.82 -2.91 -42.29
N VAL A 579 24.33 -1.76 -42.73
CA VAL A 579 24.87 -0.74 -41.80
C VAL A 579 23.80 -0.22 -40.85
N TYR A 580 22.59 0.04 -41.35
CA TYR A 580 21.46 0.42 -40.50
C TYR A 580 21.13 -0.66 -39.46
N ALA A 581 21.08 -1.93 -39.85
CA ALA A 581 20.82 -3.03 -38.93
C ALA A 581 21.89 -3.10 -37.82
N LEU A 582 23.17 -3.02 -38.18
CA LEU A 582 24.27 -2.95 -37.23
C LEU A 582 24.15 -1.73 -36.31
N SER A 583 23.70 -0.58 -36.82
CA SER A 583 23.51 0.63 -36.01
C SER A 583 22.36 0.50 -35.00
N GLN A 584 21.39 -0.37 -35.27
CA GLN A 584 20.23 -0.66 -34.40
C GLN A 584 20.43 -1.88 -33.50
N TRP A 585 21.62 -2.49 -33.44
CA TRP A 585 21.87 -3.69 -32.63
C TRP A 585 21.48 -3.52 -31.14
N PRO A 586 20.99 -4.55 -30.44
CA PRO A 586 20.46 -4.39 -29.09
C PRO A 586 21.56 -4.15 -28.03
N ASP A 587 22.78 -4.61 -28.30
CA ASP A 587 23.90 -4.61 -27.34
C ASP A 587 25.24 -4.18 -28.00
N TYR A 588 26.28 -4.10 -27.17
CA TYR A 588 27.62 -3.63 -27.57
C TYR A 588 28.29 -4.47 -28.65
N GLN A 589 27.80 -5.68 -28.97
CA GLN A 589 28.50 -6.62 -29.86
C GLN A 589 28.79 -6.05 -31.27
N ALA A 590 27.97 -5.12 -31.76
CA ALA A 590 28.18 -4.50 -33.07
C ALA A 590 29.19 -3.34 -33.06
N ALA A 591 29.66 -2.87 -31.89
CA ALA A 591 30.45 -1.64 -31.77
C ALA A 591 31.76 -1.69 -32.57
N ASP A 592 32.52 -2.78 -32.44
CA ASP A 592 33.82 -2.91 -33.14
C ASP A 592 33.65 -2.88 -34.66
N GLU A 593 32.59 -3.51 -35.15
CA GLU A 593 32.28 -3.52 -36.57
C GLU A 593 31.81 -2.14 -37.07
N LEU A 594 30.96 -1.44 -36.30
CA LEU A 594 30.57 -0.08 -36.63
C LEU A 594 31.79 0.84 -36.68
N LEU A 595 32.73 0.72 -35.74
CA LEU A 595 33.97 1.48 -35.76
C LEU A 595 34.84 1.15 -37.00
N ARG A 596 34.88 -0.13 -37.40
CA ARG A 596 35.54 -0.55 -38.64
C ARG A 596 34.90 0.10 -39.86
N ILE A 597 33.58 0.16 -39.92
CA ILE A 597 32.82 0.81 -41.00
C ILE A 597 33.14 2.31 -41.05
N VAL A 598 33.15 3.00 -39.90
CA VAL A 598 33.52 4.43 -39.82
C VAL A 598 34.90 4.68 -40.42
N LYS A 599 35.87 3.80 -40.16
CA LYS A 599 37.26 3.95 -40.65
C LYS A 599 37.44 3.60 -42.13
N THR A 600 36.54 2.81 -42.72
CA THR A 600 36.76 2.20 -44.04
C THR A 600 35.77 2.66 -45.11
N THR A 601 34.60 3.15 -44.71
CA THR A 601 33.56 3.56 -45.66
C THR A 601 33.91 4.86 -46.37
N ARG A 602 33.51 4.96 -47.63
CA ARG A 602 33.58 6.18 -48.44
C ARG A 602 32.21 6.84 -48.63
N THR A 603 31.16 6.23 -48.09
CA THR A 603 29.78 6.68 -48.25
C THR A 603 29.37 7.49 -47.04
N LYS A 604 29.04 8.78 -47.22
CA LYS A 604 28.59 9.65 -46.13
C LYS A 604 27.40 9.08 -45.35
N LYS A 605 26.43 8.47 -46.04
CA LYS A 605 25.28 7.79 -45.41
C LYS A 605 25.70 6.66 -44.46
N HIS A 606 26.67 5.83 -44.85
CA HIS A 606 27.15 4.72 -44.02
C HIS A 606 27.96 5.24 -42.83
N LEU A 607 28.78 6.26 -43.05
CA LEU A 607 29.53 6.94 -42.00
C LEU A 607 28.59 7.45 -40.89
N LEU A 608 27.54 8.18 -41.28
CA LEU A 608 26.53 8.72 -40.37
C LEU A 608 25.81 7.63 -39.57
N LEU A 609 25.31 6.60 -40.24
CA LEU A 609 24.63 5.49 -39.58
C LEU A 609 25.56 4.74 -38.61
N ALA A 610 26.82 4.53 -38.98
CA ALA A 610 27.77 3.82 -38.16
C ALA A 610 28.22 4.62 -36.93
N VAL A 611 28.40 5.93 -37.07
CA VAL A 611 28.70 6.82 -35.94
C VAL A 611 27.54 6.88 -34.96
N ASP A 612 26.31 7.12 -35.43
CA ASP A 612 25.13 7.19 -34.55
C ASP A 612 24.93 5.86 -33.80
N GLY A 613 25.05 4.74 -34.51
CA GLY A 613 25.00 3.41 -33.93
C GLY A 613 26.07 3.17 -32.88
N TYR A 614 27.33 3.47 -33.19
CA TYR A 614 28.45 3.27 -32.27
C TYR A 614 28.29 4.11 -31.00
N VAL A 615 27.94 5.39 -31.15
CA VAL A 615 27.68 6.29 -30.01
C VAL A 615 26.55 5.75 -29.13
N ARG A 616 25.45 5.31 -29.74
CA ARG A 616 24.31 4.71 -29.03
C ARG A 616 24.72 3.45 -28.26
N LEU A 617 25.47 2.54 -28.89
CA LEU A 617 25.89 1.27 -28.30
C LEU A 617 26.88 1.46 -27.16
N VAL A 618 27.89 2.31 -27.33
CA VAL A 618 28.87 2.65 -26.27
C VAL A 618 28.16 3.34 -25.10
N GLY A 619 27.25 4.28 -25.38
CA GLY A 619 26.50 4.98 -24.34
C GLY A 619 25.66 4.04 -23.46
N ARG A 620 25.02 3.03 -24.08
CA ARG A 620 24.17 2.03 -23.39
C ARG A 620 24.95 0.85 -22.81
N ALA A 621 26.20 0.67 -23.17
CA ALA A 621 26.99 -0.46 -22.70
C ALA A 621 27.15 -0.43 -21.18
N ASN A 622 27.15 -1.61 -20.56
CA ASN A 622 27.40 -1.78 -19.14
C ASN A 622 28.91 -1.71 -18.85
N MET A 623 29.46 -0.49 -18.85
CA MET A 623 30.87 -0.21 -18.58
C MET A 623 31.03 1.15 -17.90
N SER A 624 32.21 1.43 -17.32
CA SER A 624 32.46 2.68 -16.59
C SER A 624 32.43 3.91 -17.51
N ASN A 625 31.99 5.06 -16.98
CA ASN A 625 31.98 6.33 -17.73
C ASN A 625 33.35 6.71 -18.32
N PRO A 626 34.49 6.53 -17.60
CA PRO A 626 35.82 6.72 -18.20
C PRO A 626 36.08 5.83 -19.41
N ARG A 627 35.67 4.55 -19.36
CA ARG A 627 35.84 3.63 -20.50
C ARG A 627 34.94 4.02 -21.68
N LYS A 628 33.70 4.46 -21.42
CA LYS A 628 32.82 4.99 -22.47
C LYS A 628 33.43 6.23 -23.14
N LEU A 629 33.99 7.14 -22.34
CA LEU A 629 34.63 8.36 -22.85
C LEU A 629 35.82 8.03 -23.74
N GLU A 630 36.70 7.12 -23.31
CA GLU A 630 37.83 6.64 -24.11
C GLU A 630 37.37 6.09 -25.47
N LEU A 631 36.33 5.24 -25.46
CA LEU A 631 35.79 4.64 -26.69
C LEU A 631 35.15 5.66 -27.64
N LEU A 632 34.50 6.70 -27.11
CA LEU A 632 33.90 7.78 -27.91
C LEU A 632 34.96 8.75 -28.45
N GLN A 633 36.04 8.99 -27.70
CA GLN A 633 37.14 9.86 -28.13
C GLN A 633 37.86 9.33 -29.38
N VAL A 634 37.87 8.02 -29.61
CA VAL A 634 38.41 7.41 -30.84
C VAL A 634 37.75 7.99 -32.09
N LEU A 635 36.47 8.38 -32.03
CA LEU A 635 35.77 8.99 -33.17
C LEU A 635 36.19 10.45 -33.43
N LEU A 636 36.64 11.18 -32.41
CA LEU A 636 37.02 12.61 -32.53
C LEU A 636 38.34 12.82 -33.30
N VAL A 637 39.17 11.77 -33.37
CA VAL A 637 40.46 11.80 -34.08
C VAL A 637 40.29 11.46 -35.57
N LEU A 638 39.10 11.00 -35.98
CA LEU A 638 38.83 10.66 -37.38
C LEU A 638 38.46 11.91 -38.20
N PRO A 639 38.86 11.96 -39.49
CA PRO A 639 38.51 13.08 -40.36
C PRO A 639 37.00 13.06 -40.64
N MET A 640 36.27 13.97 -40.00
CA MET A 640 34.82 14.14 -40.13
C MET A 640 34.48 15.62 -40.26
N ASP A 641 33.36 15.93 -40.91
CA ASP A 641 32.87 17.31 -40.99
C ASP A 641 32.30 17.77 -39.63
N ASP A 642 32.09 19.08 -39.49
CA ASP A 642 31.65 19.66 -38.21
C ASP A 642 30.25 19.22 -37.79
N ALA A 643 29.39 18.86 -38.75
CA ALA A 643 28.05 18.37 -38.48
C ALA A 643 28.09 16.95 -37.89
N ASP A 644 28.93 16.07 -38.43
CA ASP A 644 29.11 14.71 -37.97
C ASP A 644 29.82 14.67 -36.60
N ARG A 645 30.80 15.57 -36.38
CA ARG A 645 31.49 15.74 -35.10
C ARG A 645 30.54 16.14 -33.97
N LYS A 646 29.48 16.92 -34.27
CA LYS A 646 28.46 17.34 -33.29
C LYS A 646 27.71 16.14 -32.68
N ALA A 647 27.39 15.11 -33.46
CA ALA A 647 26.72 13.90 -32.95
C ALA A 647 27.59 13.15 -31.93
N VAL A 648 28.89 13.03 -32.19
CA VAL A 648 29.88 12.44 -31.27
C VAL A 648 29.99 13.26 -29.99
N LEU A 649 30.09 14.60 -30.10
CA LEU A 649 30.17 15.50 -28.95
C LEU A 649 28.92 15.45 -28.06
N MET A 650 27.74 15.31 -28.64
CA MET A 650 26.50 15.09 -27.87
C MET A 650 26.51 13.75 -27.12
N GLY A 651 27.07 12.69 -27.71
CA GLY A 651 27.27 11.41 -27.05
C GLY A 651 28.24 11.51 -25.87
N VAL A 652 29.36 12.20 -26.06
CA VAL A 652 30.37 12.48 -25.02
C VAL A 652 29.76 13.30 -23.87
N ALA A 653 28.97 14.32 -24.18
CA ALA A 653 28.32 15.16 -23.17
C ALA A 653 27.33 14.38 -22.28
N LYS A 654 26.63 13.36 -22.83
CA LYS A 654 25.69 12.51 -22.07
C LYS A 654 26.37 11.53 -21.12
N VAL A 655 27.67 11.29 -21.27
CA VAL A 655 28.48 10.36 -20.45
C VAL A 655 29.25 11.10 -19.36
N ARG A 656 29.35 12.44 -19.45
CA ARG A 656 29.93 13.29 -18.40
C ARG A 656 28.96 13.44 -17.23
N GLU A 657 29.42 13.15 -16.02
CA GLU A 657 28.75 13.62 -14.81
C GLU A 657 28.91 15.15 -14.69
N PRO A 658 27.92 15.89 -14.17
CA PRO A 658 28.13 17.28 -13.81
C PRO A 658 29.20 17.34 -12.71
N GLU A 659 30.20 18.20 -12.91
CA GLU A 659 31.24 18.50 -11.91
C GLU A 659 30.65 19.11 -10.62
#